data_AF-A0A399XBB2-F1
#
_entry.id   AF-A0A399XBB2-F1
#
_cell.length_a   1.000
_cell.length_b   1.000
_cell.length_c   1.000
_cell.angle_alpha   90.00
_cell.angle_beta   90.00
_cell.angle_gamma   90.00
#
_symmetry.space_group_name_H-M   'P 1'
#
loop_
_entity.id
_entity.type
_entity.pdbx_description
1 polymer ?
#
loop_
_entity_poly.entity_id
_entity_poly.type
_entity_poly.pdbx_seq_one_letter_code
_entity_poly.pdbx_strand_id
1 'polypeptide(L)'
;MILSALFRFITTHSRNHVPLQKRGEGGGKKTGKKSGILRGNMIAILPLFLLPFAGCTTTSRIGTDNWRDYFKPGHTKEEIARDFNLYRGKWWNYYVRGRWFAEGGFYDEAAQDFRKAISLRSQDQRSARSYGMHFWEYFAHRELGVIYYHQGKYEDAKKELEMSRSTADSARAKYYLNKSNEAMIKMTKMDIKPPEIRITSHTNGQVVNTPAAHIRGVATDDAYVNGMSIQGRRLFIELAERNLSFDETVSLQRGENVISIEATDLSDKSARQDMKLMLDLRPPVLYLDDIRIQKRDGRNSAIVTGTITDDHGVQRLSINDTEIPITPGKEVKFQHEIVLTDGHTFSLRAVDVAGNETRGEESLDVKASLWRGGIWDGHTRHTHRTKGAPVMVAAGKLDRAGVRRLLAAGGTTTQPSPAGASHGGTENPGKGSGAASGSHETARDTIPPVIYTDLKSAIVHDTNIFFGIHAHDDNGIARLFVNQQPLDIRPAKHVFFNHLLTLNEGENTVVVKAVDREGNETELAPVKITRKAFYLLETEARYTVALLPFRTFEEDQALTETLYSLLLRAFDEEPKRFNFVERDLTKLEEILREQKIANTELTSPDAAIKVGKIRAAEGMLFGAVEEDSRGINVTLRLVDTETTQVLVNVDVYDEDKSAQNLAWLMHGLSLKVKRQYPMVQGGVIRIAGNGFHVDAGATSGMLVGMKLLMFREVPVGNLVLKEPLDSVARIVQVQPDTSFARISTKGIKTIKKEDLVITK
;
A
#
# COMPACT_ATOMS: atom_id res chain seq x y z
N MET A 1 -64.09 22.89 19.96
CA MET A 1 -65.48 22.82 19.46
C MET A 1 -65.55 23.52 18.12
N ILE A 2 -65.92 22.80 17.05
CA ILE A 2 -66.50 23.31 15.80
C ILE A 2 -67.03 22.10 15.01
N LEU A 3 -68.07 22.32 14.20
CA LEU A 3 -68.86 21.34 13.41
C LEU A 3 -68.29 21.22 11.97
N SER A 4 -68.68 20.32 11.04
CA SER A 4 -69.62 19.17 11.00
C SER A 4 -69.49 18.42 9.64
N ALA A 5 -70.20 17.28 9.49
CA ALA A 5 -70.85 16.80 8.23
C ALA A 5 -69.97 16.26 7.06
N LEU A 6 -70.49 15.50 6.07
CA LEU A 6 -71.44 14.35 6.08
C LEU A 6 -71.43 13.59 4.70
N PHE A 7 -71.54 12.25 4.73
CA PHE A 7 -72.17 11.33 3.73
C PHE A 7 -72.12 11.54 2.19
N ARG A 8 -71.59 10.52 1.46
CA ARG A 8 -72.17 9.70 0.33
C ARG A 8 -71.02 9.08 -0.52
N PHE A 9 -70.92 7.83 -1.02
CA PHE A 9 -71.76 6.66 -1.45
C PHE A 9 -71.86 6.47 -2.99
N ILE A 10 -72.05 5.21 -3.45
CA ILE A 10 -72.08 4.65 -4.85
C ILE A 10 -70.68 4.19 -5.33
N THR A 11 -70.30 2.89 -5.47
CA THR A 11 -70.84 1.65 -6.12
C THR A 11 -70.78 1.66 -7.66
N THR A 12 -70.49 0.60 -8.44
CA THR A 12 -70.40 -0.89 -8.24
C THR A 12 -69.02 -1.40 -8.76
N HIS A 13 -68.66 -2.62 -9.24
CA HIS A 13 -69.21 -3.99 -9.46
C HIS A 13 -67.97 -4.95 -9.69
N SER A 14 -67.97 -6.29 -9.85
CA SER A 14 -68.94 -7.41 -9.79
C SER A 14 -68.18 -8.76 -9.52
N ARG A 15 -68.64 -9.92 -10.03
CA ARG A 15 -67.97 -11.26 -10.02
C ARG A 15 -68.18 -12.02 -11.35
N ASN A 16 -67.40 -13.09 -11.63
CA ASN A 16 -67.90 -14.32 -12.33
C ASN A 16 -66.96 -15.56 -12.24
N HIS A 17 -67.40 -16.71 -12.79
CA HIS A 17 -66.93 -18.09 -12.50
C HIS A 17 -66.08 -18.81 -13.61
N VAL A 18 -65.06 -19.59 -13.20
CA VAL A 18 -64.92 -21.09 -13.27
C VAL A 18 -65.68 -21.86 -14.40
N PRO A 19 -65.19 -22.96 -15.08
CA PRO A 19 -63.82 -23.54 -15.30
C PRO A 19 -63.52 -24.17 -16.73
N LEU A 20 -62.34 -24.81 -16.89
CA LEU A 20 -62.02 -26.07 -17.64
C LEU A 20 -62.38 -26.31 -19.14
N GLN A 21 -61.37 -26.65 -19.97
CA GLN A 21 -61.44 -27.80 -20.93
C GLN A 21 -60.06 -28.31 -21.44
N LYS A 22 -60.05 -29.47 -22.14
CA LYS A 22 -58.89 -30.14 -22.77
C LYS A 22 -59.11 -30.38 -24.27
N ARG A 23 -58.04 -30.29 -25.10
CA ARG A 23 -57.70 -31.11 -26.30
C ARG A 23 -56.43 -30.54 -26.97
N GLY A 24 -55.65 -31.26 -27.78
CA GLY A 24 -55.76 -32.66 -28.25
C GLY A 24 -54.43 -33.16 -28.83
N GLU A 25 -54.41 -34.38 -29.38
CA GLU A 25 -53.20 -35.11 -29.82
C GLU A 25 -52.86 -34.95 -31.32
N GLY A 26 -51.63 -35.31 -31.71
CA GLY A 26 -51.23 -35.52 -33.10
C GLY A 26 -49.77 -35.99 -33.23
N GLY A 27 -49.49 -37.02 -34.03
CA GLY A 27 -48.12 -37.54 -34.24
C GLY A 27 -48.00 -38.51 -35.43
N GLY A 28 -46.78 -38.92 -35.80
CA GLY A 28 -46.59 -39.92 -36.86
C GLY A 28 -45.16 -40.27 -37.31
N LYS A 29 -44.87 -41.59 -37.33
CA LYS A 29 -43.85 -42.34 -38.13
C LYS A 29 -42.35 -42.05 -37.79
N LYS A 30 -41.39 -43.01 -37.71
CA LYS A 30 -41.04 -44.28 -38.41
C LYS A 30 -40.47 -44.06 -39.84
N THR A 31 -39.37 -44.68 -40.32
CA THR A 31 -38.59 -45.88 -39.87
C THR A 31 -37.22 -46.07 -40.58
N GLY A 32 -36.21 -46.64 -39.90
CA GLY A 32 -35.14 -47.54 -40.46
C GLY A 32 -33.90 -46.93 -41.17
N LYS A 33 -32.82 -47.67 -41.52
CA LYS A 33 -32.28 -49.01 -41.12
C LYS A 33 -30.85 -49.23 -41.71
N LYS A 34 -30.02 -50.12 -41.10
CA LYS A 34 -28.63 -50.64 -41.44
C LYS A 34 -27.53 -50.07 -40.50
N SER A 35 -26.66 -50.79 -39.76
CA SER A 35 -25.86 -52.05 -39.88
C SER A 35 -24.47 -51.84 -40.52
N GLY A 36 -23.31 -52.14 -39.90
CA GLY A 36 -22.94 -52.71 -38.58
C GLY A 36 -21.46 -52.37 -38.24
N ILE A 37 -20.58 -53.19 -37.61
CA ILE A 37 -20.67 -54.55 -37.03
C ILE A 37 -19.39 -54.87 -36.16
N LEU A 38 -19.51 -55.51 -34.97
CA LEU A 38 -18.43 -56.08 -34.10
C LEU A 38 -17.34 -55.09 -33.54
N ARG A 39 -16.63 -55.30 -32.41
CA ARG A 39 -16.49 -56.39 -31.41
C ARG A 39 -15.95 -55.80 -30.08
N GLY A 40 -16.26 -56.37 -28.90
CA GLY A 40 -15.52 -56.08 -27.64
C GLY A 40 -16.37 -56.08 -26.36
N ASN A 41 -15.88 -56.71 -25.29
CA ASN A 41 -16.57 -56.85 -24.00
C ASN A 41 -16.47 -55.57 -23.14
N MET A 42 -17.52 -55.22 -22.38
CA MET A 42 -17.44 -55.00 -20.91
C MET A 42 -18.80 -54.61 -20.28
N ILE A 43 -19.05 -55.18 -19.09
CA ILE A 43 -19.86 -54.69 -17.95
C ILE A 43 -21.29 -54.15 -18.22
N ALA A 44 -22.28 -54.72 -17.53
CA ALA A 44 -23.65 -54.24 -17.51
C ALA A 44 -23.76 -52.89 -16.77
N ILE A 45 -24.11 -51.82 -17.48
CA ILE A 45 -24.46 -50.52 -16.90
C ILE A 45 -25.97 -50.46 -16.70
N LEU A 46 -26.41 -50.45 -15.45
CA LEU A 46 -27.78 -50.15 -15.06
C LEU A 46 -28.09 -48.68 -15.43
N PRO A 47 -29.25 -48.35 -16.04
CA PRO A 47 -29.61 -46.98 -16.32
C PRO A 47 -29.98 -46.23 -15.03
N LEU A 48 -28.95 -45.75 -14.32
CA LEU A 48 -29.12 -44.89 -13.15
C LEU A 48 -29.83 -43.59 -13.59
N PHE A 49 -30.77 -43.11 -12.77
CA PHE A 49 -31.59 -41.95 -13.11
C PHE A 49 -30.74 -40.75 -13.52
N LEU A 50 -30.98 -40.22 -14.73
CA LEU A 50 -30.58 -38.87 -15.14
C LEU A 50 -31.47 -37.83 -14.42
N LEU A 51 -31.33 -37.77 -13.10
CA LEU A 51 -31.63 -36.55 -12.36
C LEU A 51 -30.63 -35.49 -12.84
N PRO A 52 -31.09 -34.29 -13.25
CA PRO A 52 -30.16 -33.20 -13.47
C PRO A 52 -29.54 -32.86 -12.11
N PHE A 53 -28.24 -33.07 -11.98
CA PHE A 53 -27.44 -32.39 -10.95
C PHE A 53 -27.44 -30.90 -11.28
N ALA A 54 -28.54 -30.22 -10.95
CA ALA A 54 -28.51 -28.82 -10.61
C ALA A 54 -27.50 -28.70 -9.48
N GLY A 55 -26.30 -28.20 -9.81
CA GLY A 55 -25.22 -28.02 -8.85
C GLY A 55 -25.74 -27.08 -7.77
N CYS A 56 -26.13 -27.64 -6.63
CA CYS A 56 -26.69 -26.89 -5.53
C CYS A 56 -25.53 -26.15 -4.85
N THR A 57 -25.17 -25.00 -5.43
CA THR A 57 -24.33 -23.98 -4.80
C THR A 57 -25.13 -23.47 -3.60
N THR A 58 -24.96 -24.15 -2.47
CA THR A 58 -25.60 -23.79 -1.20
C THR A 58 -25.02 -22.46 -0.75
N THR A 59 -25.62 -21.36 -1.20
CA THR A 59 -25.22 -20.01 -0.82
C THR A 59 -25.40 -19.86 0.69
N SER A 60 -24.28 -19.66 1.38
CA SER A 60 -24.25 -19.46 2.82
C SER A 60 -24.82 -18.06 3.13
N ARG A 61 -26.13 -17.99 3.35
CA ARG A 61 -26.77 -16.79 3.89
C ARG A 61 -26.36 -16.66 5.36
N ILE A 62 -25.73 -15.55 5.73
CA ILE A 62 -25.18 -15.32 7.07
C ILE A 62 -25.70 -13.98 7.62
N GLY A 63 -26.99 -13.94 7.94
CA GLY A 63 -27.49 -12.97 8.91
C GLY A 63 -27.27 -13.54 10.31
N THR A 64 -26.69 -12.77 11.23
CA THR A 64 -26.71 -13.14 12.65
C THR A 64 -27.84 -12.40 13.34
N ASP A 65 -28.77 -13.16 13.89
CA ASP A 65 -29.79 -12.64 14.78
C ASP A 65 -29.13 -12.16 16.09
N ASN A 66 -29.46 -10.95 16.56
CA ASN A 66 -29.08 -10.54 17.91
C ASN A 66 -30.10 -11.16 18.88
N TRP A 67 -29.63 -11.86 19.90
CA TRP A 67 -30.48 -12.54 20.88
C TRP A 67 -31.35 -11.54 21.67
N ARG A 68 -30.90 -10.29 21.81
CA ARG A 68 -31.67 -9.19 22.43
C ARG A 68 -32.92 -8.80 21.62
N ASP A 69 -32.98 -9.14 20.32
CA ASP A 69 -34.11 -8.81 19.44
C ASP A 69 -35.32 -9.74 19.67
N TYR A 70 -35.08 -10.94 20.20
CA TYR A 70 -36.07 -12.02 20.30
C TYR A 70 -36.64 -12.18 21.71
N PHE A 71 -36.04 -11.57 22.73
CA PHE A 71 -36.37 -11.80 24.14
C PHE A 71 -36.30 -10.51 24.97
N LYS A 72 -37.30 -10.31 25.84
CA LYS A 72 -37.34 -9.27 26.88
C LYS A 72 -37.74 -9.91 28.22
N PRO A 73 -36.83 -10.56 28.96
CA PRO A 73 -37.13 -11.10 30.27
C PRO A 73 -37.12 -9.98 31.32
N GLY A 74 -37.66 -10.27 32.51
CA GLY A 74 -37.59 -9.37 33.66
C GLY A 74 -36.18 -9.25 34.27
N HIS A 75 -36.09 -8.41 35.29
CA HIS A 75 -34.84 -8.00 35.95
C HIS A 75 -34.44 -8.91 37.11
N THR A 76 -35.29 -9.87 37.49
CA THR A 76 -35.04 -10.84 38.57
C THR A 76 -34.72 -12.24 38.04
N LYS A 77 -34.01 -13.02 38.85
CA LYS A 77 -33.73 -14.44 38.59
C LYS A 77 -35.01 -15.26 38.36
N GLU A 78 -36.07 -14.93 39.09
CA GLU A 78 -37.38 -15.57 39.06
C GLU A 78 -38.18 -15.22 37.79
N GLU A 79 -37.91 -14.07 37.17
CA GLU A 79 -38.43 -13.70 35.85
C GLU A 79 -37.64 -14.40 34.73
N ILE A 80 -36.31 -14.30 34.74
CA ILE A 80 -35.44 -14.97 33.75
C ILE A 80 -35.73 -16.49 33.71
N ALA A 81 -35.92 -17.13 34.87
CA ALA A 81 -36.25 -18.55 34.97
C ALA A 81 -37.67 -18.92 34.50
N ARG A 82 -38.63 -17.98 34.59
CA ARG A 82 -40.03 -18.13 34.16
C ARG A 82 -40.18 -17.92 32.65
N ASP A 83 -39.54 -16.87 32.15
CA ASP A 83 -39.68 -16.39 30.77
C ASP A 83 -38.89 -17.28 29.79
N PHE A 84 -37.77 -17.90 30.24
CA PHE A 84 -37.04 -18.94 29.49
C PHE A 84 -37.37 -20.36 29.99
N ASN A 85 -38.50 -20.91 29.53
CA ASN A 85 -38.81 -22.33 29.68
C ASN A 85 -37.90 -23.20 28.78
N LEU A 86 -37.05 -24.03 29.39
CA LEU A 86 -36.04 -24.85 28.70
C LEU A 86 -36.49 -26.29 28.36
N TYR A 87 -37.80 -26.57 28.23
CA TYR A 87 -38.27 -27.92 27.90
C TYR A 87 -37.71 -28.41 26.55
N ARG A 88 -36.86 -29.45 26.58
CA ARG A 88 -36.04 -29.95 25.45
C ARG A 88 -35.09 -28.89 24.84
N GLY A 89 -34.57 -27.98 25.67
CA GLY A 89 -33.70 -26.88 25.26
C GLY A 89 -32.48 -27.32 24.44
N LYS A 90 -32.20 -26.57 23.36
CA LYS A 90 -30.99 -26.69 22.55
C LYS A 90 -29.87 -25.83 23.14
N TRP A 91 -28.64 -26.00 22.66
CA TRP A 91 -27.46 -25.22 23.10
C TRP A 91 -27.72 -23.70 23.18
N TRP A 92 -28.47 -23.14 22.22
CA TRP A 92 -28.76 -21.71 22.16
C TRP A 92 -29.76 -21.25 23.23
N ASN A 93 -30.68 -22.11 23.68
CA ASN A 93 -31.63 -21.75 24.74
C ASN A 93 -30.89 -21.57 26.08
N TYR A 94 -29.95 -22.47 26.38
CA TYR A 94 -29.05 -22.35 27.54
C TYR A 94 -28.13 -21.12 27.39
N TYR A 95 -27.51 -20.92 26.23
CA TYR A 95 -26.61 -19.78 26.00
C TYR A 95 -27.29 -18.42 26.23
N VAL A 96 -28.48 -18.20 25.65
CA VAL A 96 -29.18 -16.91 25.80
C VAL A 96 -29.67 -16.69 27.24
N ARG A 97 -30.18 -17.73 27.92
CA ARG A 97 -30.54 -17.59 29.35
C ARG A 97 -29.30 -17.36 30.23
N GLY A 98 -28.16 -17.97 29.89
CA GLY A 98 -26.86 -17.69 30.51
C GLY A 98 -26.41 -16.24 30.34
N ARG A 99 -26.59 -15.63 29.15
CA ARG A 99 -26.34 -14.19 28.92
C ARG A 99 -27.23 -13.31 29.81
N TRP A 100 -28.52 -13.62 29.94
CA TRP A 100 -29.43 -12.89 30.83
C TRP A 100 -29.03 -13.00 32.31
N PHE A 101 -28.69 -14.21 32.79
CA PHE A 101 -28.18 -14.39 34.15
C PHE A 101 -26.84 -13.64 34.36
N ALA A 102 -25.95 -13.65 33.37
CA ALA A 102 -24.68 -12.89 33.42
C ALA A 102 -24.90 -11.38 33.53
N GLU A 103 -25.88 -10.82 32.82
CA GLU A 103 -26.22 -9.40 32.87
C GLU A 103 -26.91 -9.00 34.19
N GLY A 104 -27.75 -9.89 34.75
CA GLY A 104 -28.31 -9.73 36.10
C GLY A 104 -27.31 -9.99 37.26
N GLY A 105 -26.07 -10.37 36.98
CA GLY A 105 -25.05 -10.69 38.00
C GLY A 105 -25.21 -12.07 38.66
N PHE A 106 -26.14 -12.90 38.17
CA PHE A 106 -26.43 -14.25 38.65
C PHE A 106 -25.39 -15.27 38.12
N TYR A 107 -24.16 -15.13 38.62
CA TYR A 107 -22.97 -15.77 38.05
C TYR A 107 -22.96 -17.30 38.14
N ASP A 108 -23.47 -17.92 39.22
CA ASP A 108 -23.50 -19.37 39.33
C ASP A 108 -24.57 -20.01 38.42
N GLU A 109 -25.70 -19.32 38.21
CA GLU A 109 -26.72 -19.69 37.23
C GLU A 109 -26.19 -19.56 35.79
N ALA A 110 -25.53 -18.44 35.47
CA ALA A 110 -24.90 -18.21 34.18
C ALA A 110 -23.84 -19.28 33.87
N ALA A 111 -22.96 -19.60 34.83
CA ALA A 111 -21.94 -20.64 34.68
C ALA A 111 -22.54 -22.04 34.46
N GLN A 112 -23.66 -22.37 35.12
CA GLN A 112 -24.38 -23.63 34.87
C GLN A 112 -24.94 -23.70 33.44
N ASP A 113 -25.58 -22.63 32.97
CA ASP A 113 -26.15 -22.56 31.62
C ASP A 113 -25.08 -22.56 30.53
N PHE A 114 -23.97 -21.83 30.68
CA PHE A 114 -22.87 -21.86 29.70
C PHE A 114 -22.18 -23.22 29.65
N ARG A 115 -21.87 -23.85 30.79
CA ARG A 115 -21.39 -25.26 30.82
C ARG A 115 -22.37 -26.19 30.13
N LYS A 116 -23.68 -25.99 30.30
CA LYS A 116 -24.70 -26.83 29.67
C LYS A 116 -24.79 -26.59 28.16
N ALA A 117 -24.65 -25.35 27.70
CA ALA A 117 -24.52 -25.02 26.28
C ALA A 117 -23.27 -25.68 25.66
N ILE A 118 -22.11 -25.57 26.30
CA ILE A 118 -20.84 -26.20 25.91
C ILE A 118 -21.00 -27.74 25.78
N SER A 119 -21.70 -28.38 26.74
CA SER A 119 -21.99 -29.82 26.70
C SER A 119 -22.84 -30.27 25.51
N LEU A 120 -23.56 -29.35 24.87
CA LEU A 120 -24.39 -29.57 23.69
C LEU A 120 -23.73 -29.05 22.39
N ARG A 121 -22.77 -28.13 22.51
CA ARG A 121 -21.94 -27.59 21.44
C ARG A 121 -20.68 -26.93 22.02
N SER A 122 -19.51 -27.53 21.81
CA SER A 122 -18.25 -27.07 22.41
C SER A 122 -17.54 -25.94 21.67
N GLN A 123 -17.77 -25.71 20.38
CA GLN A 123 -17.00 -24.70 19.62
C GLN A 123 -17.71 -23.34 19.59
N ASP A 124 -17.00 -22.31 20.07
CA ASP A 124 -17.37 -20.90 19.90
C ASP A 124 -17.22 -20.50 18.42
N GLN A 125 -18.11 -19.64 17.92
CA GLN A 125 -18.18 -19.22 16.50
C GLN A 125 -19.12 -18.02 16.30
N ARG A 126 -18.78 -17.12 15.36
CA ARG A 126 -19.59 -15.94 15.01
C ARG A 126 -20.86 -16.22 14.19
N SER A 127 -21.12 -17.45 13.76
CA SER A 127 -22.26 -17.77 12.87
C SER A 127 -22.83 -19.15 13.17
N ALA A 128 -23.44 -19.24 14.35
CA ALA A 128 -23.92 -20.48 14.93
C ALA A 128 -25.34 -20.84 14.51
N ARG A 129 -25.46 -21.66 13.46
CA ARG A 129 -26.76 -22.12 12.94
C ARG A 129 -27.56 -22.88 14.01
N SER A 130 -28.78 -22.42 14.29
CA SER A 130 -29.64 -22.99 15.34
C SER A 130 -30.84 -23.79 14.79
N TYR A 131 -31.58 -23.20 13.85
CA TYR A 131 -32.64 -23.83 13.08
C TYR A 131 -32.90 -23.04 11.78
N GLY A 132 -33.39 -23.70 10.73
CA GLY A 132 -33.69 -23.03 9.46
C GLY A 132 -32.49 -22.26 8.90
N MET A 133 -32.64 -20.94 8.78
CA MET A 133 -31.62 -19.99 8.33
C MET A 133 -31.16 -19.02 9.45
N HIS A 134 -31.44 -19.31 10.72
CA HIS A 134 -31.06 -18.48 11.86
C HIS A 134 -29.66 -18.84 12.38
N PHE A 135 -28.81 -17.83 12.55
CA PHE A 135 -27.45 -17.95 13.07
C PHE A 135 -27.25 -16.98 14.24
N TRP A 136 -26.54 -17.41 15.27
CA TRP A 136 -26.21 -16.58 16.45
C TRP A 136 -24.71 -16.32 16.53
N GLU A 137 -24.27 -15.26 17.21
CA GLU A 137 -22.91 -15.21 17.74
C GLU A 137 -22.85 -16.04 19.03
N TYR A 138 -22.19 -17.19 18.98
CA TYR A 138 -22.13 -18.16 20.07
C TYR A 138 -20.71 -18.23 20.62
N PHE A 139 -20.53 -17.74 21.85
CA PHE A 139 -19.23 -17.67 22.50
C PHE A 139 -19.32 -18.18 23.95
N ALA A 140 -19.79 -19.41 24.15
CA ALA A 140 -20.06 -19.92 25.51
C ALA A 140 -18.79 -20.13 26.34
N HIS A 141 -17.65 -20.49 25.73
CA HIS A 141 -16.37 -20.53 26.44
C HIS A 141 -15.91 -19.12 26.82
N ARG A 142 -16.09 -18.12 25.93
CA ARG A 142 -15.82 -16.71 26.26
C ARG A 142 -16.60 -16.28 27.49
N GLU A 143 -17.92 -16.39 27.43
CA GLU A 143 -18.80 -15.89 28.50
C GLU A 143 -18.51 -16.63 29.81
N LEU A 144 -18.33 -17.95 29.79
CA LEU A 144 -17.98 -18.72 30.99
C LEU A 144 -16.66 -18.24 31.62
N GLY A 145 -15.66 -17.89 30.79
CA GLY A 145 -14.41 -17.30 31.24
C GLY A 145 -14.59 -15.91 31.88
N VAL A 146 -15.45 -15.05 31.31
CA VAL A 146 -15.82 -13.75 31.90
C VAL A 146 -16.50 -13.92 33.26
N ILE A 147 -17.38 -14.90 33.39
CA ILE A 147 -18.03 -15.24 34.68
C ILE A 147 -16.98 -15.68 35.71
N TYR A 148 -16.06 -16.57 35.34
CA TYR A 148 -15.00 -17.02 36.25
C TYR A 148 -14.06 -15.89 36.67
N TYR A 149 -13.75 -14.94 35.78
CA TYR A 149 -12.99 -13.74 36.14
C TYR A 149 -13.72 -12.93 37.22
N HIS A 150 -15.01 -12.64 37.05
CA HIS A 150 -15.79 -11.94 38.08
C HIS A 150 -16.02 -12.75 39.36
N GLN A 151 -15.89 -14.08 39.32
CA GLN A 151 -15.87 -14.95 40.50
C GLN A 151 -14.47 -15.10 41.16
N GLY A 152 -13.45 -14.39 40.67
CA GLY A 152 -12.07 -14.47 41.18
C GLY A 152 -11.32 -15.77 40.81
N LYS A 153 -11.88 -16.59 39.92
CA LYS A 153 -11.35 -17.91 39.51
C LYS A 153 -10.46 -17.74 38.29
N TYR A 154 -9.38 -16.97 38.43
CA TYR A 154 -8.58 -16.49 37.30
C TYR A 154 -7.93 -17.60 36.46
N GLU A 155 -7.58 -18.74 37.06
CA GLU A 155 -7.04 -19.91 36.33
C GLU A 155 -8.11 -20.59 35.46
N ASP A 156 -9.31 -20.81 36.00
CA ASP A 156 -10.44 -21.32 35.22
C ASP A 156 -10.83 -20.30 34.12
N ALA A 157 -10.86 -19.01 34.46
CA ALA A 157 -11.16 -17.93 33.51
C ALA A 157 -10.20 -17.95 32.33
N LYS A 158 -8.88 -17.95 32.60
CA LYS A 158 -7.81 -18.04 31.60
C LYS A 158 -8.01 -19.24 30.67
N LYS A 159 -8.24 -20.42 31.24
CA LYS A 159 -8.43 -21.68 30.50
C LYS A 159 -9.64 -21.64 29.55
N GLU A 160 -10.78 -21.13 30.00
CA GLU A 160 -11.98 -21.01 29.15
C GLU A 160 -11.80 -19.94 28.06
N LEU A 161 -11.12 -18.82 28.36
CA LEU A 161 -10.81 -17.76 27.40
C LEU A 161 -9.79 -18.20 26.33
N GLU A 162 -8.79 -18.99 26.71
CA GLU A 162 -7.84 -19.63 25.78
C GLU A 162 -8.55 -20.67 24.89
N MET A 163 -9.47 -21.46 25.47
CA MET A 163 -10.32 -22.39 24.70
C MET A 163 -11.20 -21.65 23.68
N SER A 164 -11.87 -20.56 24.10
CA SER A 164 -12.67 -19.71 23.21
C SER A 164 -11.82 -19.20 22.03
N ARG A 165 -10.67 -18.57 22.33
CA ARG A 165 -9.74 -18.06 21.31
C ARG A 165 -9.18 -19.14 20.37
N SER A 166 -9.09 -20.40 20.82
CA SER A 166 -8.65 -21.52 19.96
C SER A 166 -9.70 -21.94 18.92
N THR A 167 -10.97 -21.52 19.09
CA THR A 167 -12.09 -21.88 18.19
C THR A 167 -12.63 -20.67 17.41
N ALA A 168 -12.63 -19.46 17.98
CA ALA A 168 -12.95 -18.23 17.28
C ALA A 168 -12.25 -16.99 17.88
N ASP A 169 -11.78 -16.07 17.03
CA ASP A 169 -11.27 -14.77 17.49
C ASP A 169 -12.39 -13.91 18.07
N SER A 170 -12.17 -13.30 19.24
CA SER A 170 -13.02 -12.24 19.78
C SER A 170 -12.21 -11.28 20.67
N ALA A 171 -12.46 -9.98 20.53
CA ALA A 171 -11.83 -8.93 21.33
C ALA A 171 -12.16 -9.07 22.83
N ARG A 172 -13.44 -9.30 23.18
CA ARG A 172 -13.86 -9.50 24.59
C ARG A 172 -13.16 -10.71 25.22
N ALA A 173 -12.83 -11.74 24.45
CA ALA A 173 -12.07 -12.89 24.95
C ALA A 173 -10.60 -12.55 25.27
N LYS A 174 -9.95 -11.68 24.48
CA LYS A 174 -8.58 -11.22 24.72
C LYS A 174 -8.53 -10.25 25.91
N TYR A 175 -9.50 -9.34 26.00
CA TYR A 175 -9.63 -8.38 27.09
C TYR A 175 -9.64 -9.05 28.46
N TYR A 176 -10.60 -9.96 28.70
CA TYR A 176 -10.68 -10.66 29.99
C TYR A 176 -9.54 -11.65 30.22
N LEU A 177 -8.79 -12.05 29.17
CA LEU A 177 -7.58 -12.85 29.30
C LEU A 177 -6.40 -11.99 29.77
N ASN A 178 -6.26 -10.75 29.27
CA ASN A 178 -5.34 -9.77 29.83
C ASN A 178 -5.69 -9.48 31.31
N LYS A 179 -6.96 -9.21 31.62
CA LYS A 179 -7.43 -9.00 33.01
C LYS A 179 -7.18 -10.20 33.93
N SER A 180 -7.37 -11.43 33.45
CA SER A 180 -7.09 -12.64 34.22
C SER A 180 -5.59 -12.83 34.46
N ASN A 181 -4.76 -12.59 33.44
CA ASN A 181 -3.29 -12.61 33.60
C ASN A 181 -2.82 -11.51 34.57
N GLU A 182 -3.30 -10.27 34.42
CA GLU A 182 -3.06 -9.13 35.32
C GLU A 182 -3.38 -9.50 36.77
N ALA A 183 -4.57 -10.03 37.04
CA ALA A 183 -4.98 -10.43 38.38
C ALA A 183 -4.11 -11.56 38.96
N MET A 184 -3.75 -12.57 38.15
CA MET A 184 -2.82 -13.63 38.55
C MET A 184 -1.43 -13.08 38.88
N ILE A 185 -0.89 -12.17 38.06
CA ILE A 185 0.41 -11.53 38.28
C ILE A 185 0.40 -10.72 39.57
N LYS A 186 -0.61 -9.87 39.77
CA LYS A 186 -0.76 -9.03 40.97
C LYS A 186 -0.97 -9.88 42.24
N MET A 187 -1.59 -11.06 42.14
CA MET A 187 -1.74 -12.01 43.26
C MET A 187 -0.45 -12.80 43.56
N THR A 188 0.28 -13.26 42.55
CA THR A 188 1.45 -14.14 42.70
C THR A 188 2.78 -13.38 42.86
N LYS A 189 2.83 -12.11 42.45
CA LYS A 189 4.05 -11.30 42.31
C LYS A 189 5.11 -11.97 41.41
N MET A 190 4.66 -12.67 40.36
CA MET A 190 5.51 -13.40 39.41
C MET A 190 6.41 -12.46 38.57
N ASP A 191 5.98 -11.21 38.40
CA ASP A 191 6.56 -10.21 37.51
C ASP A 191 7.54 -9.28 38.26
N ILE A 192 8.78 -9.16 37.76
CA ILE A 192 9.87 -8.50 38.49
C ILE A 192 10.68 -7.44 37.70
N LYS A 193 10.45 -7.23 36.40
CA LYS A 193 11.17 -6.22 35.59
C LYS A 193 10.21 -5.43 34.70
N PRO A 194 10.61 -4.24 34.19
CA PRO A 194 9.93 -3.62 33.05
C PRO A 194 10.31 -4.32 31.73
N PRO A 195 9.56 -4.11 30.64
CA PRO A 195 9.87 -4.64 29.31
C PRO A 195 11.26 -4.25 28.78
N GLU A 196 11.88 -5.12 27.99
CA GLU A 196 13.08 -4.82 27.20
C GLU A 196 12.68 -4.57 25.73
N ILE A 197 13.13 -3.45 25.13
CA ILE A 197 12.80 -3.05 23.75
C ILE A 197 14.02 -3.23 22.86
N ARG A 198 13.95 -4.15 21.88
CA ARG A 198 15.04 -4.41 20.93
C ARG A 198 14.63 -4.12 19.49
N ILE A 199 15.15 -3.02 18.94
CA ILE A 199 15.05 -2.65 17.53
C ILE A 199 15.98 -3.56 16.70
N THR A 200 15.52 -3.99 15.53
CA THR A 200 16.25 -4.92 14.62
C THR A 200 16.33 -4.44 13.17
N SER A 201 15.56 -3.42 12.79
CA SER A 201 15.60 -2.84 11.43
C SER A 201 16.80 -1.95 11.12
N HIS A 202 17.33 -1.27 12.14
CA HIS A 202 18.27 -0.16 12.00
C HIS A 202 19.23 -0.12 13.19
N THR A 203 20.38 0.53 13.05
CA THR A 203 21.29 0.83 14.16
C THR A 203 21.19 2.29 14.61
N ASN A 204 21.47 2.56 15.89
CA ASN A 204 21.43 3.91 16.44
C ASN A 204 22.51 4.80 15.80
N GLY A 205 22.09 5.93 15.21
CA GLY A 205 22.96 6.83 14.46
C GLY A 205 23.16 6.45 12.99
N GLN A 206 22.42 5.46 12.47
CA GLN A 206 22.49 5.07 11.06
C GLN A 206 22.06 6.21 10.13
N VAL A 207 22.84 6.41 9.05
CA VAL A 207 22.46 7.29 7.94
C VAL A 207 21.62 6.51 6.94
N VAL A 208 20.52 7.11 6.46
CA VAL A 208 19.57 6.51 5.53
C VAL A 208 19.19 7.52 4.44
N ASN A 209 18.78 7.02 3.27
CA ASN A 209 18.36 7.84 2.13
C ASN A 209 16.86 7.74 1.78
N THR A 210 16.03 7.20 2.68
CA THR A 210 14.58 7.13 2.49
C THR A 210 13.86 8.05 3.49
N PRO A 211 12.95 8.95 3.05
CA PRO A 211 12.21 9.85 3.95
C PRO A 211 11.13 9.14 4.80
N ALA A 212 11.05 7.81 4.68
CA ALA A 212 10.32 6.93 5.59
C ALA A 212 11.26 5.79 5.99
N ALA A 213 11.22 5.39 7.26
CA ALA A 213 11.96 4.26 7.81
C ALA A 213 11.00 3.22 8.37
N HIS A 214 11.17 1.96 7.97
CA HIS A 214 10.41 0.83 8.51
C HIS A 214 11.09 0.35 9.81
N ILE A 215 10.53 0.76 10.94
CA ILE A 215 11.06 0.51 12.28
C ILE A 215 10.51 -0.83 12.77
N ARG A 216 11.40 -1.81 12.87
CA ARG A 216 11.07 -3.19 13.25
C ARG A 216 11.83 -3.60 14.50
N GLY A 217 11.19 -4.40 15.33
CA GLY A 217 11.77 -4.89 16.58
C GLY A 217 10.85 -5.82 17.35
N VAL A 218 11.24 -6.12 18.58
CA VAL A 218 10.47 -6.90 19.55
C VAL A 218 10.58 -6.22 20.92
N ALA A 219 9.46 -6.11 21.64
CA ALA A 219 9.45 -5.88 23.08
C ALA A 219 9.27 -7.21 23.82
N THR A 220 10.08 -7.50 24.85
CA THR A 220 10.04 -8.76 25.62
C THR A 220 9.89 -8.51 27.11
N ASP A 221 9.18 -9.40 27.81
CA ASP A 221 8.87 -9.22 29.24
C ASP A 221 8.78 -10.57 30.01
N ASP A 222 9.15 -10.60 31.30
CA ASP A 222 9.04 -11.82 32.12
C ASP A 222 7.62 -12.16 32.59
N ALA A 223 6.66 -11.25 32.41
CA ALA A 223 5.23 -11.51 32.41
C ALA A 223 4.62 -11.39 31.00
N TYR A 224 4.24 -10.19 30.57
CA TYR A 224 3.61 -9.88 29.27
C TYR A 224 3.68 -8.38 28.94
N VAL A 225 4.10 -8.01 27.72
CA VAL A 225 3.96 -6.65 27.17
C VAL A 225 2.51 -6.42 26.75
N ASN A 226 1.86 -5.38 27.28
CA ASN A 226 0.45 -5.06 27.07
C ASN A 226 0.25 -3.79 26.21
N GLY A 227 1.19 -2.83 26.30
CA GLY A 227 1.12 -1.57 25.58
C GLY A 227 2.43 -1.22 24.89
N MET A 228 2.34 -0.49 23.78
CA MET A 228 3.49 0.06 23.07
C MET A 228 3.08 1.35 22.33
N SER A 229 4.00 2.29 22.23
CA SER A 229 3.88 3.48 21.38
C SER A 229 5.16 3.77 20.63
N ILE A 230 5.04 4.36 19.44
CA ILE A 230 6.18 4.85 18.65
C ILE A 230 5.91 6.32 18.30
N GLN A 231 6.86 7.20 18.63
CA GLN A 231 6.68 8.67 18.58
C GLN A 231 5.37 9.13 19.28
N GLY A 232 4.97 8.46 20.37
CA GLY A 232 3.73 8.74 21.09
C GLY A 232 2.46 8.18 20.46
N ARG A 233 2.51 7.59 19.24
CA ARG A 233 1.36 6.87 18.66
C ARG A 233 1.21 5.52 19.35
N ARG A 234 0.23 5.38 20.27
CA ARG A 234 -0.16 4.10 20.89
C ARG A 234 -0.57 3.12 19.78
N LEU A 235 0.08 1.95 19.74
CA LEU A 235 -0.24 0.90 18.78
C LEU A 235 -1.49 0.13 19.22
N PHE A 236 -2.15 -0.56 18.30
CA PHE A 236 -3.35 -1.35 18.60
C PHE A 236 -2.99 -2.78 18.99
N ILE A 237 -3.05 -3.07 20.29
CA ILE A 237 -2.71 -4.34 20.91
C ILE A 237 -3.94 -4.84 21.68
N GLU A 238 -4.57 -5.90 21.21
CA GLU A 238 -5.76 -6.49 21.86
C GLU A 238 -5.40 -7.47 22.99
N LEU A 239 -4.19 -8.03 22.96
CA LEU A 239 -3.72 -9.12 23.80
C LEU A 239 -2.28 -8.84 24.22
N ALA A 240 -1.98 -8.99 25.50
CA ALA A 240 -0.62 -8.87 26.00
C ALA A 240 0.20 -10.12 25.66
N GLU A 241 1.44 -9.94 25.19
CA GLU A 241 2.31 -11.04 24.73
C GLU A 241 3.73 -10.94 25.32
N ARG A 242 4.38 -12.09 25.51
CA ARG A 242 5.75 -12.18 26.07
C ARG A 242 6.84 -11.68 25.13
N ASN A 243 6.56 -11.68 23.82
CA ASN A 243 7.48 -11.28 22.76
C ASN A 243 6.66 -10.52 21.70
N LEU A 244 6.36 -9.25 21.96
CA LEU A 244 5.52 -8.42 21.12
C LEU A 244 6.36 -7.80 19.98
N SER A 245 6.27 -8.40 18.79
CA SER A 245 6.89 -7.87 17.57
C SER A 245 6.20 -6.60 17.08
N PHE A 246 6.98 -5.68 16.49
CA PHE A 246 6.47 -4.48 15.81
C PHE A 246 7.12 -4.27 14.44
N ASP A 247 6.34 -3.69 13.51
CA ASP A 247 6.77 -3.26 12.18
C ASP A 247 5.95 -2.01 11.81
N GLU A 248 6.55 -0.84 11.97
CA GLU A 248 5.87 0.46 11.93
C GLU A 248 6.65 1.44 11.05
N THR A 249 5.95 2.22 10.21
CA THR A 249 6.62 3.14 9.28
C THR A 249 6.64 4.56 9.85
N VAL A 250 7.85 5.10 10.06
CA VAL A 250 8.08 6.43 10.62
C VAL A 250 8.57 7.38 9.53
N SER A 251 7.90 8.51 9.36
CA SER A 251 8.33 9.60 8.47
C SER A 251 9.52 10.36 9.06
N LEU A 252 10.55 10.60 8.25
CA LEU A 252 11.77 11.30 8.63
C LEU A 252 11.82 12.71 8.04
N GLN A 253 12.30 13.67 8.84
CA GLN A 253 12.73 14.99 8.38
C GLN A 253 14.19 14.93 7.91
N ARG A 254 14.66 15.92 7.13
CA ARG A 254 16.08 16.00 6.75
C ARG A 254 16.96 16.23 7.99
N GLY A 255 18.11 15.54 8.06
CA GLY A 255 19.01 15.61 9.21
C GLY A 255 18.67 14.60 10.32
N GLU A 256 18.97 14.95 11.58
CA GLU A 256 18.80 14.05 12.72
C GLU A 256 17.32 13.90 13.10
N ASN A 257 16.87 12.65 13.23
CA ASN A 257 15.56 12.27 13.72
C ASN A 257 15.72 11.42 14.98
N VAL A 258 14.96 11.74 16.04
CA VAL A 258 14.86 10.91 17.25
C VAL A 258 13.53 10.16 17.24
N ILE A 259 13.60 8.84 17.32
CA ILE A 259 12.46 7.93 17.34
C ILE A 259 12.38 7.33 18.74
N SER A 260 11.45 7.82 19.57
CA SER A 260 11.10 7.17 20.85
C SER A 260 10.20 5.96 20.57
N ILE A 261 10.53 4.82 21.17
CA ILE A 261 9.65 3.66 21.35
C ILE A 261 9.46 3.47 22.85
N GLU A 262 8.21 3.35 23.29
CA GLU A 262 7.84 3.18 24.70
C GLU A 262 6.96 1.93 24.83
N ALA A 263 7.20 1.09 25.84
CA ALA A 263 6.46 -0.16 26.07
C ALA A 263 6.03 -0.29 27.54
N THR A 264 4.90 -0.96 27.78
CA THR A 264 4.33 -1.18 29.12
C THR A 264 3.85 -2.63 29.29
N ASP A 265 4.01 -3.19 30.48
CA ASP A 265 3.55 -4.54 30.84
C ASP A 265 2.10 -4.57 31.40
N LEU A 266 1.67 -5.72 31.93
CA LEU A 266 0.38 -5.90 32.64
C LEU A 266 0.40 -5.46 34.13
N SER A 267 1.56 -5.04 34.65
CA SER A 267 1.76 -4.55 36.02
C SER A 267 2.05 -3.04 36.05
N ASP A 268 1.78 -2.35 34.95
CA ASP A 268 1.94 -0.90 34.77
C ASP A 268 3.41 -0.39 34.85
N LYS A 269 4.41 -1.27 34.77
CA LYS A 269 5.82 -0.84 34.60
C LYS A 269 6.11 -0.57 33.13
N SER A 270 7.09 0.29 32.88
CA SER A 270 7.37 0.80 31.54
C SER A 270 8.86 0.89 31.23
N ALA A 271 9.17 0.88 29.94
CA ALA A 271 10.50 1.13 29.40
C ALA A 271 10.41 2.04 28.17
N ARG A 272 11.51 2.75 27.88
CA ARG A 272 11.66 3.63 26.73
C ARG A 272 13.01 3.41 26.08
N GLN A 273 13.02 3.35 24.75
CA GLN A 273 14.21 3.28 23.93
C GLN A 273 14.14 4.35 22.83
N ASP A 274 15.06 5.32 22.88
CA ASP A 274 15.23 6.31 21.82
C ASP A 274 16.26 5.78 20.80
N MET A 275 15.99 5.99 19.51
CA MET A 275 16.93 5.69 18.41
C MET A 275 17.08 6.91 17.51
N LYS A 276 18.33 7.25 17.16
CA LYS A 276 18.65 8.27 16.17
C LYS A 276 18.75 7.67 14.77
N LEU A 277 18.16 8.33 13.78
CA LEU A 277 18.45 8.13 12.35
C LEU A 277 18.83 9.47 11.71
N MET A 278 19.75 9.45 10.75
CA MET A 278 20.17 10.62 10.00
C MET A 278 19.67 10.49 8.55
N LEU A 279 18.76 11.36 8.11
CA LEU A 279 18.30 11.38 6.73
C LEU A 279 19.21 12.26 5.87
N ASP A 280 19.96 11.67 4.95
CA ASP A 280 20.58 12.40 3.84
C ASP A 280 20.10 11.88 2.47
N LEU A 281 19.67 12.83 1.64
CA LEU A 281 19.11 12.62 0.30
C LEU A 281 20.05 13.15 -0.79
N ARG A 282 21.26 13.59 -0.42
CA ARG A 282 22.24 14.18 -1.34
C ARG A 282 23.24 13.11 -1.80
N PRO A 283 23.43 12.94 -3.11
CA PRO A 283 24.48 12.08 -3.65
C PRO A 283 25.88 12.65 -3.42
N PRO A 284 26.91 11.79 -3.31
CA PRO A 284 28.30 12.22 -3.21
C PRO A 284 28.73 12.93 -4.50
N VAL A 285 29.35 14.12 -4.40
CA VAL A 285 29.80 14.86 -5.59
C VAL A 285 31.15 14.31 -6.05
N LEU A 286 31.27 13.96 -7.33
CA LEU A 286 32.49 13.41 -7.91
C LEU A 286 33.13 14.41 -8.87
N TYR A 287 34.43 14.62 -8.73
CA TYR A 287 35.19 15.61 -9.48
C TYR A 287 36.42 14.95 -10.11
N LEU A 288 36.67 15.20 -11.39
CA LEU A 288 37.94 14.83 -12.02
C LEU A 288 38.85 16.07 -12.08
N ASP A 289 40.02 15.94 -11.48
CA ASP A 289 41.03 17.00 -11.41
C ASP A 289 41.94 16.96 -12.66
N ASP A 290 42.29 15.75 -13.13
CA ASP A 290 43.12 15.56 -14.31
C ASP A 290 42.96 14.15 -14.91
N ILE A 291 43.01 14.05 -16.24
CA ILE A 291 43.01 12.78 -16.98
C ILE A 291 44.23 12.76 -17.90
N ARG A 292 45.17 11.84 -17.68
CA ARG A 292 46.41 11.74 -18.47
C ARG A 292 46.44 10.47 -19.29
N ILE A 293 46.25 10.62 -20.59
CA ILE A 293 46.32 9.50 -21.54
C ILE A 293 47.79 9.18 -21.83
N GLN A 294 48.15 7.91 -21.70
CA GLN A 294 49.48 7.39 -21.99
C GLN A 294 49.40 6.13 -22.86
N LYS A 295 50.53 5.71 -23.43
CA LYS A 295 50.61 4.50 -24.26
C LYS A 295 51.59 3.50 -23.65
N ARG A 296 51.08 2.35 -23.25
CA ARG A 296 51.77 1.30 -22.49
C ARG A 296 51.57 -0.03 -23.20
N ASP A 297 52.68 -0.72 -23.50
CA ASP A 297 52.68 -2.04 -24.15
C ASP A 297 51.83 -2.11 -25.44
N GLY A 298 51.85 -1.02 -26.22
CA GLY A 298 51.08 -0.85 -27.45
C GLY A 298 49.61 -0.43 -27.27
N ARG A 299 49.05 -0.59 -26.06
CA ARG A 299 47.69 -0.19 -25.69
C ARG A 299 47.66 1.24 -25.14
N ASN A 300 46.49 1.86 -25.16
CA ASN A 300 46.28 3.17 -24.55
C ASN A 300 45.71 2.96 -23.13
N SER A 301 46.23 3.69 -22.15
CA SER A 301 45.69 3.75 -20.79
C SER A 301 45.51 5.20 -20.38
N ALA A 302 44.67 5.46 -19.37
CA ALA A 302 44.50 6.78 -18.80
C ALA A 302 44.72 6.72 -17.28
N ILE A 303 45.54 7.64 -16.77
CA ILE A 303 45.64 7.92 -15.33
C ILE A 303 44.57 8.95 -15.01
N VAL A 304 43.49 8.51 -14.36
CA VAL A 304 42.40 9.35 -13.88
C VAL A 304 42.73 9.79 -12.46
N THR A 305 42.71 11.10 -12.20
CA THR A 305 42.94 11.69 -10.88
C THR A 305 41.72 12.51 -10.48
N GLY A 306 41.20 12.30 -9.28
CA GLY A 306 39.98 12.97 -8.84
C GLY A 306 39.78 12.98 -7.33
N THR A 307 38.70 13.65 -6.93
CA THR A 307 38.25 13.71 -5.53
C THR A 307 36.74 13.51 -5.50
N ILE A 308 36.23 12.86 -4.45
CA ILE A 308 34.81 12.67 -4.18
C ILE A 308 34.52 13.30 -2.82
N THR A 309 33.42 14.06 -2.68
CA THR A 309 33.04 14.68 -1.41
C THR A 309 31.62 14.31 -1.00
N ASP A 310 31.43 14.04 0.29
CA ASP A 310 30.12 13.86 0.90
C ASP A 310 30.11 14.30 2.37
N ASP A 311 28.96 14.78 2.86
CA ASP A 311 28.83 15.30 4.23
C ASP A 311 28.74 14.21 5.29
N HIS A 312 28.34 12.98 4.96
CA HIS A 312 28.25 11.86 5.89
C HIS A 312 29.35 10.82 5.63
N GLY A 313 29.80 10.69 4.39
CA GLY A 313 31.02 10.01 3.98
C GLY A 313 30.86 9.24 2.67
N VAL A 314 31.89 9.27 1.84
CA VAL A 314 31.98 8.42 0.64
C VAL A 314 32.35 7.00 1.06
N GLN A 315 31.55 6.01 0.65
CA GLN A 315 31.67 4.61 1.06
C GLN A 315 32.30 3.72 -0.02
N ARG A 316 32.02 3.99 -1.32
CA ARG A 316 32.57 3.22 -2.45
C ARG A 316 32.83 4.09 -3.68
N LEU A 317 33.83 3.67 -4.46
CA LEU A 317 34.10 4.11 -5.83
C LEU A 317 34.17 2.87 -6.74
N SER A 318 33.59 2.95 -7.93
CA SER A 318 33.80 1.97 -9.01
C SER A 318 34.13 2.70 -10.31
N ILE A 319 35.00 2.11 -11.13
CA ILE A 319 35.37 2.58 -12.46
C ILE A 319 35.25 1.39 -13.43
N ASN A 320 34.53 1.55 -14.55
CA ASN A 320 34.21 0.44 -15.46
C ASN A 320 33.66 -0.80 -14.73
N ASP A 321 32.65 -0.58 -13.88
CA ASP A 321 32.01 -1.55 -12.98
C ASP A 321 32.95 -2.30 -12.01
N THR A 322 34.24 -1.91 -11.95
CA THR A 322 35.25 -2.49 -11.06
C THR A 322 35.41 -1.62 -9.83
N GLU A 323 35.23 -2.20 -8.63
CA GLU A 323 35.35 -1.47 -7.37
C GLU A 323 36.81 -1.11 -7.05
N ILE A 324 37.06 0.16 -6.73
CA ILE A 324 38.39 0.71 -6.45
C ILE A 324 38.57 0.86 -4.94
N PRO A 325 39.63 0.28 -4.34
CA PRO A 325 39.93 0.47 -2.93
C PRO A 325 40.12 1.96 -2.58
N ILE A 326 39.31 2.45 -1.65
CA ILE A 326 39.39 3.80 -1.09
C ILE A 326 39.38 3.74 0.44
N THR A 327 39.93 4.76 1.09
CA THR A 327 39.69 5.01 2.52
C THR A 327 38.41 5.82 2.65
N PRO A 328 37.34 5.31 3.32
CA PRO A 328 36.10 6.06 3.48
C PRO A 328 36.30 7.36 4.28
N GLY A 329 35.55 8.40 3.92
CA GLY A 329 35.65 9.71 4.55
C GLY A 329 34.83 10.79 3.83
N LYS A 330 34.78 12.01 4.40
CA LYS A 330 34.04 13.14 3.80
C LYS A 330 34.68 13.69 2.52
N GLU A 331 35.99 13.50 2.36
CA GLU A 331 36.74 13.83 1.15
C GLU A 331 37.65 12.65 0.82
N VAL A 332 37.44 12.05 -0.36
CA VAL A 332 38.19 10.87 -0.81
C VAL A 332 38.91 11.20 -2.11
N LYS A 333 40.24 11.24 -2.06
CA LYS A 333 41.11 11.44 -3.22
C LYS A 333 41.51 10.10 -3.82
N PHE A 334 41.47 10.01 -5.14
CA PHE A 334 41.85 8.80 -5.87
C PHE A 334 42.72 9.11 -7.08
N GLN A 335 43.58 8.15 -7.41
CA GLN A 335 44.34 8.11 -8.65
C GLN A 335 44.35 6.66 -9.14
N HIS A 336 43.94 6.42 -10.39
CA HIS A 336 43.84 5.06 -10.94
C HIS A 336 44.23 5.00 -12.41
N GLU A 337 44.94 3.95 -12.82
CA GLU A 337 45.24 3.68 -14.25
C GLU A 337 44.19 2.72 -14.83
N ILE A 338 43.39 3.21 -15.77
CA ILE A 338 42.46 2.38 -16.56
C ILE A 338 43.04 2.04 -17.92
N VAL A 339 42.79 0.82 -18.40
CA VAL A 339 43.05 0.44 -19.80
C VAL A 339 41.87 0.91 -20.65
N LEU A 340 42.14 1.67 -21.71
CA LEU A 340 41.09 2.17 -22.61
C LEU A 340 40.70 1.11 -23.62
N THR A 341 39.40 0.79 -23.67
CA THR A 341 38.78 -0.14 -24.61
C THR A 341 38.45 0.55 -25.95
N ASP A 342 37.94 -0.22 -26.91
CA ASP A 342 37.40 0.32 -28.16
C ASP A 342 36.23 1.27 -27.89
N GLY A 343 36.33 2.49 -28.42
CA GLY A 343 35.43 3.62 -28.09
C GLY A 343 36.04 4.63 -27.12
N HIS A 344 37.04 4.23 -26.33
CA HIS A 344 37.79 5.09 -25.40
C HIS A 344 36.92 5.80 -24.34
N THR A 345 35.78 5.21 -23.99
CA THR A 345 34.95 5.66 -22.87
C THR A 345 35.35 4.98 -21.56
N PHE A 346 34.93 5.56 -20.44
CA PHE A 346 34.94 4.89 -19.15
C PHE A 346 33.80 5.37 -18.25
N SER A 347 33.24 4.47 -17.43
CA SER A 347 32.19 4.78 -16.47
C SER A 347 32.74 5.00 -15.06
N LEU A 348 32.05 5.84 -14.29
CA LEU A 348 32.34 6.20 -12.91
C LEU A 348 31.08 6.00 -12.06
N ARG A 349 31.24 5.45 -10.85
CA ARG A 349 30.16 5.31 -9.86
C ARG A 349 30.68 5.58 -8.45
N ALA A 350 30.12 6.56 -7.77
CA ALA A 350 30.38 6.86 -6.37
C ALA A 350 29.13 6.56 -5.53
N VAL A 351 29.31 6.01 -4.32
CA VAL A 351 28.22 5.74 -3.36
C VAL A 351 28.63 6.22 -1.97
N ASP A 352 27.74 6.93 -1.28
CA ASP A 352 27.94 7.40 0.10
C ASP A 352 27.60 6.33 1.16
N VAL A 353 27.65 6.70 2.44
CA VAL A 353 27.24 5.87 3.58
C VAL A 353 25.73 5.65 3.64
N ALA A 354 24.91 6.58 3.15
CA ALA A 354 23.45 6.50 3.15
C ALA A 354 22.86 5.59 2.05
N GLY A 355 23.65 5.29 1.01
CA GLY A 355 23.24 4.58 -0.19
C GLY A 355 22.89 5.47 -1.40
N ASN A 356 23.09 6.80 -1.31
CA ASN A 356 22.95 7.70 -2.46
C ASN A 356 24.10 7.49 -3.46
N GLU A 357 23.81 7.72 -4.74
CA GLU A 357 24.69 7.33 -5.84
C GLU A 357 24.86 8.45 -6.87
N THR A 358 26.10 8.69 -7.28
CA THR A 358 26.48 9.54 -8.42
C THR A 358 27.12 8.70 -9.51
N ARG A 359 26.75 8.94 -10.77
CA ARG A 359 27.34 8.28 -11.95
C ARG A 359 27.97 9.30 -12.89
N GLY A 360 28.95 8.84 -13.64
CA GLY A 360 29.52 9.55 -14.78
C GLY A 360 29.88 8.59 -15.92
N GLU A 361 29.92 9.10 -17.14
CA GLU A 361 30.60 8.45 -18.27
C GLU A 361 31.43 9.52 -18.99
N GLU A 362 32.68 9.18 -19.27
CA GLU A 362 33.63 10.03 -19.98
C GLU A 362 34.00 9.42 -21.33
N SER A 363 34.37 10.27 -22.31
CA SER A 363 34.75 9.85 -23.66
C SER A 363 36.01 10.58 -24.11
N LEU A 364 37.10 9.85 -24.31
CA LEU A 364 38.42 10.45 -24.53
C LEU A 364 38.84 10.48 -26.02
N ASP A 365 39.12 11.67 -26.56
CA ASP A 365 39.81 11.78 -27.87
C ASP A 365 41.31 11.49 -27.73
N VAL A 366 41.61 10.19 -27.65
CA VAL A 366 42.98 9.64 -27.61
C VAL A 366 43.82 10.06 -28.83
N LYS A 367 43.21 10.48 -29.96
CA LYS A 367 43.98 11.02 -31.10
C LYS A 367 44.45 12.43 -30.82
N ALA A 368 43.64 13.27 -30.17
CA ALA A 368 44.07 14.61 -29.77
C ALA A 368 45.16 14.55 -28.69
N SER A 369 45.02 13.70 -27.67
CA SER A 369 45.89 13.70 -26.48
C SER A 369 47.28 13.05 -26.66
N LEU A 370 47.52 12.28 -27.73
CA LEU A 370 48.77 11.50 -27.90
C LEU A 370 49.70 12.00 -29.03
N TRP A 371 49.51 13.21 -29.57
CA TRP A 371 50.45 13.77 -30.55
C TRP A 371 51.82 14.06 -29.90
N ARG A 372 52.89 13.52 -30.52
CA ARG A 372 54.27 13.76 -30.08
C ARG A 372 54.77 15.08 -30.69
N GLY A 373 55.22 16.00 -29.85
CA GLY A 373 55.72 17.31 -30.28
C GLY A 373 57.02 17.23 -31.09
N GLY A 374 57.20 18.22 -31.97
CA GLY A 374 58.53 18.67 -32.39
C GLY A 374 59.17 19.48 -31.26
N ILE A 375 60.50 19.47 -31.17
CA ILE A 375 61.24 20.12 -30.08
C ILE A 375 61.28 21.64 -30.31
N TRP A 376 60.98 22.42 -29.26
CA TRP A 376 61.78 23.53 -28.71
C TRP A 376 61.20 23.94 -27.33
N ASP A 377 61.82 24.90 -26.65
CA ASP A 377 61.76 25.02 -25.17
C ASP A 377 60.38 25.24 -24.52
N GLY A 378 60.22 24.60 -23.35
CA GLY A 378 59.72 25.25 -22.13
C GLY A 378 58.27 25.77 -22.11
N HIS A 379 57.33 24.90 -21.74
CA HIS A 379 55.93 25.20 -21.38
C HIS A 379 55.02 25.67 -22.53
N THR A 380 54.04 24.83 -22.89
CA THR A 380 52.80 25.31 -23.53
C THR A 380 51.62 24.43 -23.10
N ARG A 381 50.44 25.04 -22.95
CA ARG A 381 49.17 24.33 -22.74
C ARG A 381 48.63 23.85 -24.09
N HIS A 382 47.79 22.81 -24.08
CA HIS A 382 46.99 22.42 -25.24
C HIS A 382 45.51 22.43 -24.85
N THR A 383 44.69 23.07 -25.67
CA THR A 383 43.24 23.16 -25.50
C THR A 383 42.51 22.11 -26.33
N HIS A 384 41.42 21.62 -25.78
CA HIS A 384 40.52 20.65 -26.38
C HIS A 384 39.63 21.31 -27.45
N ARG A 385 39.21 20.53 -28.46
CA ARG A 385 38.30 21.02 -29.52
C ARG A 385 37.45 19.91 -30.13
N THR A 386 36.49 19.40 -29.37
CA THR A 386 35.48 18.47 -29.86
C THR A 386 34.62 19.11 -30.95
N LYS A 387 34.70 18.58 -32.19
CA LYS A 387 33.62 18.77 -33.17
C LYS A 387 32.43 17.91 -32.74
N GLY A 388 31.28 18.55 -32.53
CA GLY A 388 30.09 17.87 -32.01
C GLY A 388 29.58 16.74 -32.91
N ALA A 389 29.50 15.54 -32.34
CA ALA A 389 28.64 14.43 -32.79
C ALA A 389 28.25 13.62 -31.54
N PRO A 390 26.96 13.55 -31.15
CA PRO A 390 26.57 12.85 -29.93
C PRO A 390 26.62 11.33 -30.14
N VAL A 391 27.24 10.61 -29.22
CA VAL A 391 27.06 9.15 -29.05
C VAL A 391 25.94 8.93 -28.03
N MET A 392 25.04 7.98 -28.32
CA MET A 392 23.87 7.69 -27.49
C MET A 392 23.98 6.30 -26.88
N VAL A 393 23.97 6.23 -25.54
CA VAL A 393 23.90 5.01 -24.74
C VAL A 393 22.90 5.30 -23.59
N ALA A 394 21.85 4.52 -23.31
CA ALA A 394 21.32 3.36 -24.02
C ALA A 394 19.78 3.38 -24.10
N ALA A 395 19.24 2.65 -25.08
CA ALA A 395 17.91 2.04 -25.05
C ALA A 395 17.92 0.78 -25.95
N GLY A 396 16.94 -0.11 -25.81
CA GLY A 396 16.94 -1.44 -26.43
C GLY A 396 16.90 -1.48 -27.96
N LYS A 397 17.44 -2.59 -28.51
CA LYS A 397 17.55 -2.96 -29.94
C LYS A 397 16.36 -2.55 -30.83
N LEU A 398 16.66 -1.94 -31.98
CA LEU A 398 15.79 -1.86 -33.17
C LEU A 398 16.64 -1.89 -34.45
N ASP A 399 16.07 -2.29 -35.60
CA ASP A 399 16.84 -2.85 -36.72
C ASP A 399 17.14 -1.93 -37.94
N ARG A 400 17.94 -2.46 -38.87
CA ARG A 400 18.45 -1.79 -40.08
C ARG A 400 17.37 -1.29 -41.05
N ALA A 401 16.14 -1.79 -41.01
CA ALA A 401 15.07 -1.39 -41.91
C ALA A 401 14.54 0.03 -41.61
N GLY A 402 14.56 0.45 -40.33
CA GLY A 402 14.14 1.81 -39.95
C GLY A 402 15.08 2.89 -40.49
N VAL A 403 16.40 2.66 -40.35
CA VAL A 403 17.46 3.61 -40.73
C VAL A 403 17.39 4.02 -42.22
N ARG A 404 17.00 3.09 -43.11
CA ARG A 404 16.93 3.35 -44.55
C ARG A 404 15.79 4.28 -44.99
N ARG A 405 14.79 4.55 -44.16
CA ARG A 405 13.69 5.48 -44.52
C ARG A 405 14.00 6.95 -44.22
N LEU A 406 14.81 7.25 -43.19
CA LEU A 406 15.19 8.64 -42.87
C LEU A 406 16.17 9.25 -43.90
N LEU A 407 16.99 8.43 -44.54
CA LEU A 407 18.04 8.89 -45.48
C LEU A 407 17.53 9.17 -46.91
N ALA A 408 16.21 9.14 -47.14
CA ALA A 408 15.60 9.26 -48.46
C ALA A 408 14.90 10.61 -48.73
N ALA A 409 14.98 11.57 -47.79
CA ALA A 409 14.30 12.87 -47.90
C ALA A 409 15.28 14.03 -47.64
N GLY A 410 15.87 14.57 -48.72
CA GLY A 410 16.68 15.80 -48.70
C GLY A 410 16.40 16.67 -49.92
N GLY A 411 16.47 18.00 -49.79
CA GLY A 411 16.10 18.90 -50.87
C GLY A 411 16.27 20.42 -50.59
N THR A 412 17.50 20.91 -50.72
CA THR A 412 17.90 22.17 -51.41
C THR A 412 17.29 23.56 -51.07
N THR A 413 18.20 24.57 -51.00
CA THR A 413 18.04 26.02 -51.38
C THR A 413 17.11 26.93 -50.53
N THR A 414 17.34 28.24 -50.31
CA THR A 414 18.41 29.21 -50.69
C THR A 414 18.49 30.40 -49.69
N GLN A 415 19.54 31.25 -49.79
CA GLN A 415 19.68 32.58 -49.15
C GLN A 415 18.88 33.69 -49.92
N PRO A 416 18.79 35.00 -49.51
CA PRO A 416 19.71 35.81 -48.67
C PRO A 416 19.08 36.77 -47.62
N SER A 417 19.91 37.62 -46.99
CA SER A 417 19.57 38.72 -46.06
C SER A 417 19.15 40.03 -46.76
N PRO A 418 18.73 41.09 -46.02
CA PRO A 418 19.63 42.23 -45.77
C PRO A 418 19.48 42.91 -44.37
N ALA A 419 20.14 44.06 -44.18
CA ALA A 419 20.43 44.71 -42.88
C ALA A 419 19.63 46.01 -42.58
N GLY A 420 19.86 46.60 -41.40
CA GLY A 420 19.40 47.93 -40.99
C GLY A 420 20.27 48.55 -39.86
N ALA A 421 20.38 49.88 -39.82
CA ALA A 421 21.18 50.67 -38.84
C ALA A 421 20.24 51.51 -37.92
N SER A 422 20.63 52.44 -37.02
CA SER A 422 21.86 53.24 -36.86
C SER A 422 21.92 53.99 -35.49
N HIS A 423 23.08 54.62 -35.19
CA HIS A 423 23.31 55.76 -34.26
C HIS A 423 23.12 55.58 -32.72
N GLY A 424 23.83 56.32 -31.84
CA GLY A 424 24.95 57.26 -32.07
C GLY A 424 25.35 58.09 -30.81
N GLY A 425 26.48 58.84 -30.89
CA GLY A 425 27.01 59.79 -29.87
C GLY A 425 27.98 59.16 -28.84
N THR A 426 29.28 59.49 -28.71
CA THR A 426 30.01 60.77 -28.40
C THR A 426 29.75 61.26 -26.95
N GLU A 427 30.73 61.59 -26.09
CA GLU A 427 32.02 62.29 -26.31
C GLU A 427 33.24 61.76 -25.47
N ASN A 428 34.28 62.57 -25.30
CA ASN A 428 35.66 62.32 -24.80
C ASN A 428 36.09 63.55 -23.92
N PRO A 429 37.35 63.79 -23.44
CA PRO A 429 38.54 62.95 -23.23
C PRO A 429 39.19 63.12 -21.83
N GLY A 430 40.31 62.43 -21.53
CA GLY A 430 41.06 62.70 -20.28
C GLY A 430 42.41 61.99 -20.06
N LYS A 431 43.50 62.53 -20.65
CA LYS A 431 44.95 62.34 -20.33
C LYS A 431 45.43 61.01 -19.70
N GLY A 432 46.31 60.29 -20.40
CA GLY A 432 47.07 59.16 -19.84
C GLY A 432 48.52 59.49 -19.45
N SER A 433 49.25 58.46 -19.01
CA SER A 433 50.72 58.42 -18.95
C SER A 433 51.19 57.04 -19.43
N GLY A 434 52.30 56.99 -20.18
CA GLY A 434 52.83 55.74 -20.72
C GLY A 434 53.92 55.16 -19.83
N ALA A 435 53.75 53.90 -19.41
CA ALA A 435 54.81 53.08 -18.84
C ALA A 435 54.73 51.69 -19.46
N ALA A 436 55.69 51.35 -20.32
CA ALA A 436 55.72 50.05 -20.98
C ALA A 436 56.34 48.99 -20.04
N SER A 437 55.49 48.15 -19.46
CA SER A 437 55.90 46.85 -18.92
C SER A 437 55.23 45.75 -19.73
N GLY A 438 56.04 44.81 -20.23
CA GLY A 438 55.54 43.67 -21.02
C GLY A 438 54.87 42.63 -20.13
N SER A 439 53.62 42.87 -19.72
CA SER A 439 52.78 41.79 -19.21
C SER A 439 52.35 40.90 -20.37
N HIS A 440 52.70 39.61 -20.34
CA HIS A 440 52.05 38.62 -21.18
C HIS A 440 50.55 38.63 -20.85
N GLU A 441 49.71 39.07 -21.79
CA GLU A 441 48.31 38.70 -21.76
C GLU A 441 48.23 37.18 -21.94
N THR A 442 48.08 36.45 -20.83
CA THR A 442 47.56 35.09 -20.88
C THR A 442 46.19 35.19 -21.53
N ALA A 443 46.06 34.73 -22.77
CA ALA A 443 44.81 34.78 -23.52
C ALA A 443 43.70 34.18 -22.64
N ARG A 444 42.74 35.03 -22.26
CA ARG A 444 41.58 34.61 -21.46
C ARG A 444 40.82 33.54 -22.23
N ASP A 445 40.24 32.60 -21.51
CA ASP A 445 39.32 31.68 -22.16
C ASP A 445 38.07 32.43 -22.64
N THR A 446 37.59 32.00 -23.79
CA THR A 446 36.38 32.49 -24.46
C THR A 446 35.50 31.33 -24.94
N ILE A 447 35.89 30.10 -24.62
CA ILE A 447 35.12 28.88 -24.83
C ILE A 447 34.18 28.74 -23.62
N PRO A 448 32.86 28.66 -23.81
CA PRO A 448 31.93 28.44 -22.71
C PRO A 448 31.88 26.94 -22.32
N PRO A 449 31.61 26.62 -21.05
CA PRO A 449 31.67 25.25 -20.53
C PRO A 449 30.65 24.32 -21.20
N VAL A 450 30.97 23.03 -21.32
CA VAL A 450 30.07 22.03 -21.89
C VAL A 450 29.23 21.39 -20.77
N ILE A 451 27.92 21.21 -21.00
CA ILE A 451 26.99 20.60 -20.04
C ILE A 451 26.22 19.46 -20.70
N TYR A 452 26.11 18.34 -20.00
CA TYR A 452 25.27 17.20 -20.33
C TYR A 452 24.32 16.87 -19.17
N THR A 453 23.13 16.38 -19.50
CA THR A 453 22.16 15.84 -18.54
C THR A 453 21.33 14.75 -19.21
N ASP A 454 20.84 13.79 -18.42
CA ASP A 454 19.89 12.77 -18.88
C ASP A 454 18.43 13.24 -18.83
N LEU A 455 18.17 14.39 -18.19
CA LEU A 455 16.85 15.01 -18.02
C LEU A 455 16.17 15.30 -19.36
N LYS A 456 14.93 14.81 -19.52
CA LYS A 456 14.12 14.93 -20.74
C LYS A 456 12.68 15.27 -20.38
N SER A 457 11.99 15.99 -21.26
CA SER A 457 10.59 16.37 -21.04
C SER A 457 9.72 15.13 -20.88
N ALA A 458 8.98 15.06 -19.77
CA ALA A 458 8.27 13.85 -19.34
C ALA A 458 6.97 14.19 -18.62
N ILE A 459 6.04 13.23 -18.60
CA ILE A 459 4.94 13.20 -17.63
C ILE A 459 5.38 12.25 -16.51
N VAL A 460 5.34 12.72 -15.27
CA VAL A 460 5.73 11.94 -14.08
C VAL A 460 4.64 12.00 -13.01
N HIS A 461 4.72 11.09 -12.03
CA HIS A 461 3.73 10.93 -10.97
C HIS A 461 4.32 11.11 -9.57
N ASP A 462 5.59 10.74 -9.41
CA ASP A 462 6.36 10.96 -8.19
C ASP A 462 6.48 12.45 -7.83
N THR A 463 6.63 12.72 -6.54
CA THR A 463 6.79 14.09 -6.02
C THR A 463 8.20 14.63 -6.19
N ASN A 464 9.18 13.79 -6.52
CA ASN A 464 10.55 14.19 -6.85
C ASN A 464 11.01 13.50 -8.13
N ILE A 465 11.87 14.17 -8.90
CA ILE A 465 12.66 13.57 -9.99
C ILE A 465 14.15 13.63 -9.64
N PHE A 466 14.87 12.56 -9.98
CA PHE A 466 16.31 12.45 -9.80
C PHE A 466 16.96 12.38 -11.17
N PHE A 467 17.99 13.19 -11.42
CA PHE A 467 18.65 13.28 -12.71
C PHE A 467 20.13 13.65 -12.56
N GLY A 468 20.94 13.24 -13.52
CA GLY A 468 22.38 13.47 -13.53
C GLY A 468 22.77 14.72 -14.33
N ILE A 469 23.81 15.41 -13.87
CA ILE A 469 24.46 16.50 -14.60
C ILE A 469 25.97 16.24 -14.63
N HIS A 470 26.54 16.38 -15.82
CA HIS A 470 27.98 16.44 -16.06
C HIS A 470 28.31 17.80 -16.67
N ALA A 471 29.23 18.55 -16.07
CA ALA A 471 29.79 19.77 -16.65
C ALA A 471 31.31 19.66 -16.79
N HIS A 472 31.84 20.05 -17.95
CA HIS A 472 33.25 19.95 -18.31
C HIS A 472 33.77 21.27 -18.90
N ASP A 473 34.96 21.67 -18.44
CA ASP A 473 35.77 22.74 -19.03
C ASP A 473 37.28 22.48 -18.81
N ASP A 474 38.13 22.88 -19.76
CA ASP A 474 39.59 22.67 -19.70
C ASP A 474 40.28 23.49 -18.60
N ASN A 475 39.83 24.73 -18.40
CA ASN A 475 40.35 25.63 -17.36
C ASN A 475 39.57 25.45 -16.04
N GLY A 476 38.32 25.02 -16.11
CA GLY A 476 37.53 24.38 -15.05
C GLY A 476 36.20 25.07 -14.76
N ILE A 477 35.19 24.27 -14.41
CA ILE A 477 33.90 24.75 -13.92
C ILE A 477 34.12 25.45 -12.58
N ALA A 478 33.52 26.63 -12.38
CA ALA A 478 33.57 27.36 -11.11
C ALA A 478 32.21 27.44 -10.40
N ARG A 479 31.10 27.47 -11.15
CA ARG A 479 29.73 27.52 -10.60
C ARG A 479 28.75 26.68 -11.43
N LEU A 480 27.80 26.06 -10.76
CA LEU A 480 26.67 25.33 -11.35
C LEU A 480 25.36 25.80 -10.71
N PHE A 481 24.29 25.79 -11.49
CA PHE A 481 22.95 26.22 -11.06
C PHE A 481 21.87 25.28 -11.60
N VAL A 482 20.84 25.03 -10.78
CA VAL A 482 19.57 24.42 -11.20
C VAL A 482 18.45 25.37 -10.78
N ASN A 483 17.58 25.77 -11.72
CA ASN A 483 16.48 26.71 -11.48
C ASN A 483 16.92 28.00 -10.76
N GLN A 484 18.04 28.58 -11.22
CA GLN A 484 18.72 29.76 -10.65
C GLN A 484 19.31 29.58 -9.24
N GLN A 485 19.04 28.46 -8.54
CA GLN A 485 19.70 28.17 -7.27
C GLN A 485 21.15 27.69 -7.53
N PRO A 486 22.17 28.31 -6.92
CA PRO A 486 23.54 27.84 -7.02
C PRO A 486 23.69 26.50 -6.28
N LEU A 487 24.61 25.68 -6.77
CA LEU A 487 24.99 24.42 -6.14
C LEU A 487 26.39 24.55 -5.54
N ASP A 488 26.56 24.05 -4.31
CA ASP A 488 27.86 23.97 -3.66
C ASP A 488 28.76 22.95 -4.37
N ILE A 489 29.74 23.47 -5.11
CA ILE A 489 30.75 22.68 -5.83
C ILE A 489 32.14 23.22 -5.53
N ARG A 490 33.16 22.34 -5.56
CA ARG A 490 34.56 22.79 -5.68
C ARG A 490 34.92 22.95 -7.18
N PRO A 491 35.74 23.94 -7.58
CA PRO A 491 36.10 24.10 -9.00
C PRO A 491 37.02 22.99 -9.53
N ALA A 492 36.60 22.27 -10.57
CA ALA A 492 37.32 21.15 -11.20
C ALA A 492 37.13 21.12 -12.74
N LYS A 493 37.91 20.30 -13.46
CA LYS A 493 37.81 20.17 -14.94
C LYS A 493 36.55 19.45 -15.39
N HIS A 494 36.13 18.45 -14.62
CA HIS A 494 34.88 17.72 -14.82
C HIS A 494 34.16 17.62 -13.48
N VAL A 495 32.88 17.97 -13.45
CA VAL A 495 32.02 17.91 -12.25
C VAL A 495 30.84 17.01 -12.56
N PHE A 496 30.73 15.92 -11.79
CA PHE A 496 29.63 14.96 -11.83
C PHE A 496 28.82 15.04 -10.55
N PHE A 497 27.52 15.27 -10.68
CA PHE A 497 26.58 15.24 -9.57
C PHE A 497 25.19 14.80 -10.04
N ASN A 498 24.44 14.21 -9.12
CA ASN A 498 23.03 13.90 -9.31
C ASN A 498 22.19 14.86 -8.44
N HIS A 499 21.05 15.32 -8.96
CA HIS A 499 20.19 16.31 -8.31
C HIS A 499 18.77 15.76 -8.10
N LEU A 500 18.26 15.89 -6.88
CA LEU A 500 16.90 15.53 -6.51
C LEU A 500 16.01 16.78 -6.50
N LEU A 501 15.22 16.97 -7.56
CA LEU A 501 14.29 18.09 -7.69
C LEU A 501 12.88 17.69 -7.24
N THR A 502 12.35 18.40 -6.24
CA THR A 502 10.94 18.30 -5.85
C THR A 502 10.05 19.02 -6.87
N LEU A 503 8.93 18.40 -7.23
CA LEU A 503 8.03 18.84 -8.30
C LEU A 503 6.67 19.27 -7.74
N ASN A 504 6.21 20.46 -8.12
CA ASN A 504 4.84 20.90 -7.90
C ASN A 504 3.88 20.13 -8.82
N GLU A 505 2.59 20.12 -8.52
CA GLU A 505 1.58 19.59 -9.45
C GLU A 505 1.43 20.51 -10.68
N GLY A 506 1.29 19.90 -11.87
CA GLY A 506 1.25 20.62 -13.14
C GLY A 506 2.59 20.63 -13.86
N GLU A 507 2.83 21.67 -14.67
CA GLU A 507 4.07 21.82 -15.43
C GLU A 507 5.17 22.45 -14.57
N ASN A 508 6.29 21.74 -14.42
CA ASN A 508 7.52 22.26 -13.83
C ASN A 508 8.51 22.51 -14.97
N THR A 509 9.16 23.68 -14.96
CA THR A 509 10.26 23.98 -15.89
C THR A 509 11.60 23.81 -15.16
N VAL A 510 12.55 23.15 -15.81
CA VAL A 510 13.89 22.90 -15.27
C VAL A 510 14.94 23.53 -16.19
N VAL A 511 15.83 24.34 -15.62
CA VAL A 511 16.94 25.02 -16.30
C VAL A 511 18.23 24.68 -15.59
N VAL A 512 19.26 24.31 -16.35
CA VAL A 512 20.60 23.97 -15.85
C VAL A 512 21.62 24.91 -16.48
N LYS A 513 22.50 25.50 -15.66
CA LYS A 513 23.52 26.46 -16.10
C LYS A 513 24.87 26.19 -15.44
N ALA A 514 25.95 26.36 -16.19
CA ALA A 514 27.33 26.29 -15.70
C ALA A 514 28.10 27.57 -16.07
N VAL A 515 29.08 27.92 -15.24
CA VAL A 515 30.03 29.01 -15.49
C VAL A 515 31.44 28.53 -15.18
N ASP A 516 32.38 28.82 -16.07
CA ASP A 516 33.81 28.50 -15.90
C ASP A 516 34.51 29.46 -14.90
N ARG A 517 35.84 29.38 -14.81
CA ARG A 517 36.67 30.25 -13.96
C ARG A 517 36.92 31.67 -14.51
N GLU A 518 36.82 31.90 -15.81
CA GLU A 518 37.05 33.22 -16.44
C GLU A 518 35.74 34.04 -16.55
N GLY A 519 34.58 33.39 -16.41
CA GLY A 519 33.24 33.98 -16.45
C GLY A 519 32.38 33.56 -17.64
N ASN A 520 32.85 32.68 -18.53
CA ASN A 520 32.06 32.18 -19.66
C ASN A 520 30.97 31.23 -19.18
N GLU A 521 29.78 31.30 -19.77
CA GLU A 521 28.60 30.57 -19.31
C GLU A 521 27.88 29.80 -20.42
N THR A 522 27.29 28.65 -20.03
CA THR A 522 26.37 27.86 -20.85
C THR A 522 25.10 27.61 -20.06
N GLU A 523 23.95 27.76 -20.71
CA GLU A 523 22.63 27.42 -20.16
C GLU A 523 21.93 26.45 -21.11
N LEU A 524 21.38 25.35 -20.56
CA LEU A 524 20.65 24.36 -21.34
C LEU A 524 19.21 24.80 -21.62
N ALA A 525 18.68 24.40 -22.77
CA ALA A 525 17.30 24.67 -23.14
C ALA A 525 16.31 24.15 -22.06
N PRO A 526 15.31 24.96 -21.63
CA PRO A 526 14.44 24.58 -20.53
C PRO A 526 13.66 23.28 -20.77
N VAL A 527 13.77 22.33 -19.84
CA VAL A 527 13.09 21.03 -19.90
C VAL A 527 11.77 21.10 -19.14
N LYS A 528 10.69 20.57 -19.73
CA LYS A 528 9.33 20.61 -19.15
C LYS A 528 8.94 19.25 -18.56
N ILE A 529 8.81 19.20 -17.23
CA ILE A 529 8.41 18.02 -16.47
C ILE A 529 6.99 18.24 -15.94
N THR A 530 6.01 17.60 -16.56
CA THR A 530 4.60 17.70 -16.13
C THR A 530 4.31 16.64 -15.09
N ARG A 531 4.37 17.01 -13.81
CA ARG A 531 3.90 16.13 -12.73
C ARG A 531 2.38 16.12 -12.75
N LYS A 532 1.79 15.03 -13.22
CA LYS A 532 0.37 14.75 -13.03
C LYS A 532 0.22 13.94 -11.75
N ALA A 533 -0.54 14.43 -10.79
CA ALA A 533 -0.91 13.64 -9.62
C ALA A 533 -1.78 12.45 -10.08
N PHE A 534 -1.16 11.27 -10.13
CA PHE A 534 -1.80 10.06 -10.61
C PHE A 534 -2.44 9.33 -9.44
N TYR A 535 -3.72 9.61 -9.21
CA TYR A 535 -4.47 9.02 -8.11
C TYR A 535 -4.95 7.58 -8.36
N LEU A 536 -4.64 6.96 -9.51
CA LEU A 536 -5.38 5.80 -10.04
C LEU A 536 -4.51 4.60 -10.44
N LEU A 537 -3.75 4.06 -9.49
CA LEU A 537 -3.53 2.61 -9.40
C LEU A 537 -3.94 2.06 -8.03
N GLU A 538 -3.78 2.84 -6.96
CA GLU A 538 -4.38 2.51 -5.66
C GLU A 538 -5.88 2.86 -5.60
N THR A 539 -6.28 4.11 -5.87
CA THR A 539 -7.64 4.55 -5.52
C THR A 539 -8.73 3.85 -6.33
N GLU A 540 -8.45 3.40 -7.56
CA GLU A 540 -9.35 2.56 -8.35
C GLU A 540 -9.35 1.09 -7.89
N ALA A 541 -8.25 0.61 -7.31
CA ALA A 541 -8.12 -0.69 -6.66
C ALA A 541 -8.66 -0.70 -5.22
N ARG A 542 -8.96 0.44 -4.60
CA ARG A 542 -9.64 0.49 -3.29
C ARG A 542 -11.08 -0.03 -3.46
N TYR A 543 -11.44 -1.06 -2.69
CA TYR A 543 -12.81 -1.57 -2.63
C TYR A 543 -13.75 -0.41 -2.29
N THR A 544 -14.71 -0.13 -3.17
CA THR A 544 -15.62 1.00 -2.97
C THR A 544 -16.77 0.56 -2.06
N VAL A 545 -16.89 1.21 -0.91
CA VAL A 545 -17.76 0.78 0.19
C VAL A 545 -18.66 1.89 0.69
N ALA A 546 -19.84 1.54 1.18
CA ALA A 546 -20.62 2.39 2.07
C ALA A 546 -20.44 1.91 3.53
N LEU A 547 -20.20 2.83 4.46
CA LEU A 547 -20.41 2.57 5.90
C LEU A 547 -21.88 2.83 6.20
N LEU A 548 -22.57 1.92 6.87
CA LEU A 548 -23.96 2.12 7.30
C LEU A 548 -24.01 2.68 8.73
N PRO A 549 -25.13 3.32 9.15
CA PRO A 549 -25.32 3.74 10.53
C PRO A 549 -25.08 2.55 11.48
N PHE A 550 -24.43 2.82 12.62
CA PHE A 550 -24.22 1.78 13.63
C PHE A 550 -25.54 1.35 14.24
N ARG A 551 -25.83 0.04 14.22
CA ARG A 551 -26.98 -0.52 14.92
C ARG A 551 -26.68 -0.66 16.42
N THR A 552 -27.26 0.21 17.22
CA THR A 552 -27.28 0.13 18.69
C THR A 552 -28.46 -0.74 19.19
N PHE A 553 -28.52 -1.03 20.49
CA PHE A 553 -29.68 -1.69 21.13
C PHE A 553 -30.72 -0.68 21.65
N GLU A 554 -30.26 0.41 22.25
CA GLU A 554 -31.06 1.60 22.57
C GLU A 554 -30.73 2.70 21.55
N GLU A 555 -31.69 3.56 21.19
CA GLU A 555 -31.51 4.55 20.09
C GLU A 555 -30.67 5.77 20.54
N ASP A 556 -29.38 5.56 20.83
CA ASP A 556 -28.41 6.64 21.03
C ASP A 556 -27.82 7.11 19.69
N GLN A 557 -28.39 8.20 19.17
CA GLN A 557 -27.91 8.88 17.97
C GLN A 557 -26.53 9.53 18.16
N ALA A 558 -26.21 10.05 19.34
CA ALA A 558 -24.96 10.78 19.60
C ALA A 558 -23.75 9.83 19.65
N LEU A 559 -23.91 8.65 20.25
CA LEU A 559 -22.95 7.55 20.17
C LEU A 559 -22.79 7.06 18.72
N THR A 560 -23.90 6.92 17.99
CA THR A 560 -23.92 6.48 16.58
C THR A 560 -23.13 7.43 15.68
N GLU A 561 -23.38 8.74 15.75
CA GLU A 561 -22.64 9.78 15.02
C GLU A 561 -21.15 9.82 15.40
N THR A 562 -20.84 9.64 16.69
CA THR A 562 -19.47 9.61 17.21
C THR A 562 -18.70 8.40 16.67
N LEU A 563 -19.25 7.19 16.75
CA LEU A 563 -18.60 5.98 16.25
C LEU A 563 -18.46 5.99 14.71
N TYR A 564 -19.47 6.50 14.00
CA TYR A 564 -19.44 6.64 12.54
C TYR A 564 -18.31 7.57 12.07
N SER A 565 -18.20 8.75 12.69
CA SER A 565 -17.16 9.73 12.35
C SER A 565 -15.75 9.28 12.76
N LEU A 566 -15.59 8.65 13.93
CA LEU A 566 -14.32 8.06 14.37
C LEU A 566 -13.85 6.92 13.44
N LEU A 567 -14.76 6.03 13.03
CA LEU A 567 -14.42 4.91 12.14
C LEU A 567 -14.06 5.40 10.72
N LEU A 568 -14.79 6.37 10.18
CA LEU A 568 -14.44 7.00 8.89
C LEU A 568 -13.04 7.63 8.93
N ARG A 569 -12.70 8.34 10.01
CA ARG A 569 -11.36 8.91 10.23
C ARG A 569 -10.28 7.82 10.30
N ALA A 570 -10.52 6.74 11.04
CA ALA A 570 -9.61 5.60 11.15
C ALA A 570 -9.34 4.90 9.79
N PHE A 571 -10.34 4.87 8.90
CA PHE A 571 -10.15 4.36 7.54
C PHE A 571 -9.37 5.30 6.62
N ASP A 572 -9.42 6.63 6.84
CA ASP A 572 -8.59 7.62 6.13
C ASP A 572 -7.11 7.60 6.55
N GLU A 573 -6.75 6.92 7.63
CA GLU A 573 -5.34 6.76 8.02
C GLU A 573 -4.63 5.74 7.11
N GLU A 574 -3.39 6.03 6.70
CA GLU A 574 -2.66 5.18 5.78
C GLU A 574 -2.28 3.81 6.40
N PRO A 575 -2.30 2.71 5.62
CA PRO A 575 -2.68 2.65 4.20
C PRO A 575 -4.20 2.71 3.99
N LYS A 576 -4.63 3.59 3.08
CA LYS A 576 -6.03 3.70 2.63
C LYS A 576 -6.41 2.49 1.78
N ARG A 577 -7.02 1.48 2.41
CA ARG A 577 -7.46 0.24 1.75
C ARG A 577 -8.80 0.36 1.00
N PHE A 578 -9.65 1.29 1.41
CA PHE A 578 -11.06 1.39 1.01
C PHE A 578 -11.40 2.77 0.48
N ASN A 579 -12.43 2.85 -0.37
CA ASN A 579 -12.96 4.10 -0.91
C ASN A 579 -14.41 4.29 -0.42
N PHE A 580 -14.66 5.28 0.45
CA PHE A 580 -15.98 5.45 1.08
C PHE A 580 -16.88 6.37 0.26
N VAL A 581 -17.98 5.82 -0.27
CA VAL A 581 -19.10 6.60 -0.82
C VAL A 581 -20.07 7.03 0.28
N GLU A 582 -20.76 8.15 0.06
CA GLU A 582 -21.82 8.70 0.92
C GLU A 582 -21.44 8.81 2.40
N ARG A 583 -20.29 9.45 2.64
CA ARG A 583 -19.68 9.72 3.96
C ARG A 583 -20.51 10.65 4.88
N ASP A 584 -21.69 11.05 4.44
CA ASP A 584 -22.64 11.94 5.12
C ASP A 584 -23.77 11.09 5.69
N LEU A 585 -23.81 10.96 7.02
CA LEU A 585 -24.74 10.06 7.72
C LEU A 585 -26.20 10.42 7.44
N THR A 586 -26.55 11.71 7.51
CA THR A 586 -27.92 12.18 7.32
C THR A 586 -28.42 11.88 5.90
N LYS A 587 -27.60 12.12 4.87
CA LYS A 587 -27.96 11.74 3.48
C LYS A 587 -28.15 10.23 3.34
N LEU A 588 -27.35 9.43 4.03
CA LEU A 588 -27.46 7.98 3.99
C LEU A 588 -28.75 7.48 4.65
N GLU A 589 -29.11 8.04 5.81
CA GLU A 589 -30.37 7.76 6.51
C GLU A 589 -31.60 8.14 5.67
N GLU A 590 -31.56 9.26 4.95
CA GLU A 590 -32.61 9.63 4.00
C GLU A 590 -32.82 8.55 2.93
N ILE A 591 -31.74 8.03 2.33
CA ILE A 591 -31.84 6.99 1.30
C ILE A 591 -32.31 5.65 1.90
N LEU A 592 -31.87 5.28 3.11
CA LEU A 592 -32.35 4.07 3.80
C LEU A 592 -33.86 4.15 4.08
N ARG A 593 -34.34 5.31 4.49
CA ARG A 593 -35.77 5.61 4.68
C ARG A 593 -36.55 5.52 3.36
N GLU A 594 -36.01 6.05 2.25
CA GLU A 594 -36.62 5.93 0.91
C GLU A 594 -36.71 4.48 0.42
N GLN A 595 -35.64 3.70 0.60
CA GLN A 595 -35.63 2.27 0.25
C GLN A 595 -36.45 1.39 1.23
N LYS A 596 -37.03 1.99 2.29
CA LYS A 596 -37.85 1.34 3.33
C LYS A 596 -37.09 0.23 4.07
N ILE A 597 -35.85 0.51 4.42
CA ILE A 597 -34.95 -0.42 5.12
C ILE A 597 -34.98 -0.06 6.61
N ALA A 598 -35.45 -0.98 7.43
CA ALA A 598 -35.51 -0.79 8.88
C ALA A 598 -34.13 -0.98 9.53
N ASN A 599 -33.89 -0.36 10.69
CA ASN A 599 -32.66 -0.53 11.46
C ASN A 599 -32.36 -2.03 11.76
N THR A 600 -33.40 -2.83 12.00
CA THR A 600 -33.29 -4.30 12.17
C THR A 600 -32.85 -5.06 10.91
N GLU A 601 -33.05 -4.51 9.70
CA GLU A 601 -32.50 -5.10 8.47
C GLU A 601 -31.00 -4.80 8.28
N LEU A 602 -30.45 -3.77 8.95
CA LEU A 602 -29.03 -3.38 8.89
C LEU A 602 -28.07 -4.38 9.57
N THR A 603 -28.51 -5.61 9.81
CA THR A 603 -27.66 -6.75 10.23
C THR A 603 -27.76 -7.97 9.30
N SER A 604 -28.53 -7.88 8.19
CA SER A 604 -28.68 -8.96 7.20
C SER A 604 -27.96 -8.67 5.88
N PRO A 605 -27.15 -9.60 5.33
CA PRO A 605 -26.59 -9.46 3.99
C PRO A 605 -27.64 -9.29 2.88
N ASP A 606 -28.87 -9.79 3.07
CA ASP A 606 -29.96 -9.60 2.10
C ASP A 606 -30.35 -8.11 1.95
N ALA A 607 -30.12 -7.28 2.97
CA ALA A 607 -30.31 -5.84 2.89
C ALA A 607 -29.29 -5.19 1.93
N ALA A 608 -28.08 -5.73 1.79
CA ALA A 608 -27.05 -5.19 0.90
C ALA A 608 -27.48 -5.17 -0.58
N ILE A 609 -28.43 -6.02 -1.00
CA ILE A 609 -29.03 -5.96 -2.34
C ILE A 609 -29.97 -4.75 -2.48
N LYS A 610 -30.74 -4.42 -1.43
CA LYS A 610 -31.62 -3.24 -1.42
C LYS A 610 -30.81 -1.95 -1.39
N VAL A 611 -29.86 -1.88 -0.46
CA VAL A 611 -28.95 -0.73 -0.27
C VAL A 611 -27.98 -0.60 -1.45
N GLY A 612 -27.58 -1.69 -2.13
CA GLY A 612 -26.54 -1.72 -3.19
C GLY A 612 -26.76 -0.80 -4.39
N LYS A 613 -27.93 -0.17 -4.49
CA LYS A 613 -28.25 0.90 -5.45
C LYS A 613 -27.66 2.26 -5.05
N ILE A 614 -27.21 2.42 -3.80
CA ILE A 614 -26.51 3.62 -3.32
C ILE A 614 -25.14 3.71 -3.99
N ARG A 615 -25.01 4.69 -4.90
CA ARG A 615 -23.75 5.20 -5.48
C ARG A 615 -22.69 4.15 -5.83
N ALA A 616 -23.12 3.02 -6.41
CA ALA A 616 -22.23 1.97 -6.93
C ALA A 616 -21.24 1.38 -5.91
N ALA A 617 -21.63 1.27 -4.64
CA ALA A 617 -20.86 0.56 -3.63
C ALA A 617 -20.70 -0.93 -3.98
N GLU A 618 -19.46 -1.39 -4.10
CA GLU A 618 -19.09 -2.81 -4.30
C GLU A 618 -19.22 -3.62 -3.01
N GLY A 619 -19.06 -2.96 -1.86
CA GLY A 619 -19.23 -3.56 -0.54
C GLY A 619 -19.94 -2.66 0.46
N MET A 620 -20.40 -3.25 1.56
CA MET A 620 -21.10 -2.54 2.64
C MET A 620 -20.57 -2.95 4.00
N LEU A 621 -20.25 -1.94 4.81
CA LEU A 621 -19.78 -2.09 6.18
C LEU A 621 -20.96 -1.90 7.12
N PHE A 622 -21.45 -3.02 7.65
CA PHE A 622 -22.51 -3.07 8.65
C PHE A 622 -21.88 -3.05 10.05
N GLY A 623 -22.15 -2.00 10.82
CA GLY A 623 -21.68 -1.84 12.20
C GLY A 623 -22.79 -2.16 13.21
N ALA A 624 -22.44 -2.84 14.30
CA ALA A 624 -23.35 -3.12 15.41
C ALA A 624 -22.66 -2.90 16.76
N VAL A 625 -23.38 -2.36 17.74
CA VAL A 625 -22.90 -2.02 19.08
C VAL A 625 -23.71 -2.82 20.12
N GLU A 626 -23.02 -3.69 20.85
CA GLU A 626 -23.53 -4.27 22.10
C GLU A 626 -22.85 -3.55 23.26
N GLU A 627 -23.54 -2.58 23.84
CA GLU A 627 -23.12 -1.88 25.06
C GLU A 627 -23.86 -2.47 26.28
N ASP A 628 -23.11 -2.73 27.35
CA ASP A 628 -23.65 -3.18 28.64
C ASP A 628 -23.07 -2.31 29.78
N SER A 629 -23.46 -2.59 31.04
CA SER A 629 -22.95 -1.86 32.21
C SER A 629 -21.47 -2.11 32.52
N ARG A 630 -20.81 -3.05 31.83
CA ARG A 630 -19.39 -3.38 31.98
C ARG A 630 -18.54 -2.69 30.93
N GLY A 631 -18.99 -2.64 29.67
CA GLY A 631 -18.20 -2.11 28.55
C GLY A 631 -18.97 -1.96 27.24
N ILE A 632 -18.23 -1.77 26.15
CA ILE A 632 -18.75 -1.59 24.80
C ILE A 632 -18.11 -2.58 23.83
N ASN A 633 -18.91 -3.39 23.14
CA ASN A 633 -18.49 -4.28 22.07
C ASN A 633 -18.96 -3.72 20.72
N VAL A 634 -18.04 -3.37 19.82
CA VAL A 634 -18.38 -2.89 18.47
C VAL A 634 -17.94 -3.92 17.44
N THR A 635 -18.90 -4.44 16.67
CA THR A 635 -18.69 -5.43 15.61
C THR A 635 -18.92 -4.80 14.24
N LEU A 636 -18.06 -5.13 13.27
CA LEU A 636 -18.08 -4.57 11.92
C LEU A 636 -17.91 -5.68 10.87
N ARG A 637 -18.75 -5.63 9.83
CA ARG A 637 -18.80 -6.67 8.78
C ARG A 637 -18.81 -6.06 7.39
N LEU A 638 -17.88 -6.49 6.55
CA LEU A 638 -17.88 -6.16 5.12
C LEU A 638 -18.68 -7.23 4.36
N VAL A 639 -19.67 -6.81 3.61
CA VAL A 639 -20.50 -7.66 2.74
C VAL A 639 -20.36 -7.19 1.29
N ASP A 640 -20.09 -8.10 0.36
CA ASP A 640 -20.05 -7.81 -1.08
C ASP A 640 -21.47 -7.66 -1.65
N THR A 641 -21.75 -6.57 -2.37
CA THR A 641 -23.10 -6.22 -2.83
C THR A 641 -23.56 -7.01 -4.06
N GLU A 642 -22.63 -7.55 -4.86
CA GLU A 642 -22.93 -8.40 -6.03
C GLU A 642 -23.29 -9.83 -5.62
N THR A 643 -22.78 -10.31 -4.47
CA THR A 643 -22.85 -11.74 -4.07
C THR A 643 -23.51 -11.99 -2.72
N THR A 644 -23.75 -10.96 -1.89
CA THR A 644 -24.15 -11.04 -0.47
C THR A 644 -23.17 -11.80 0.44
N GLN A 645 -21.94 -12.07 -0.01
CA GLN A 645 -20.96 -12.78 0.79
C GLN A 645 -20.38 -11.85 1.86
N VAL A 646 -20.35 -12.32 3.12
CA VAL A 646 -19.57 -11.67 4.19
C VAL A 646 -18.08 -11.93 3.92
N LEU A 647 -17.33 -10.86 3.65
CA LEU A 647 -15.89 -10.88 3.38
C LEU A 647 -15.05 -10.69 4.65
N VAL A 648 -15.56 -9.91 5.61
CA VAL A 648 -14.89 -9.56 6.88
C VAL A 648 -15.90 -9.61 8.02
N ASN A 649 -15.48 -10.07 9.21
CA ASN A 649 -16.30 -10.03 10.42
C ASN A 649 -15.40 -9.92 11.66
N VAL A 650 -15.30 -8.71 12.21
CA VAL A 650 -14.36 -8.35 13.29
C VAL A 650 -15.05 -7.58 14.41
N ASP A 651 -14.54 -7.71 15.63
CA ASP A 651 -14.99 -6.97 16.82
C ASP A 651 -13.85 -6.14 17.45
N VAL A 652 -14.21 -5.18 18.30
CA VAL A 652 -13.34 -4.54 19.30
C VAL A 652 -14.13 -4.36 20.61
N TYR A 653 -13.45 -4.46 21.75
CA TYR A 653 -14.08 -4.40 23.07
C TYR A 653 -13.16 -3.75 24.12
N ASP A 654 -13.75 -2.94 24.99
CA ASP A 654 -13.16 -2.47 26.25
C ASP A 654 -14.26 -2.21 27.30
N GLU A 655 -13.85 -2.09 28.56
CA GLU A 655 -14.66 -1.54 29.65
C GLU A 655 -14.58 0.00 29.68
N ASP A 656 -13.48 0.61 29.22
CA ASP A 656 -13.39 2.09 29.08
C ASP A 656 -14.11 2.61 27.82
N LYS A 657 -15.15 3.42 28.06
CA LYS A 657 -15.99 4.11 27.07
C LYS A 657 -15.55 5.56 26.81
N SER A 658 -14.41 6.01 27.32
CA SER A 658 -13.89 7.37 27.08
C SER A 658 -13.74 7.65 25.58
N ALA A 659 -13.97 8.91 25.16
CA ALA A 659 -13.86 9.28 23.74
C ALA A 659 -12.46 9.01 23.14
N GLN A 660 -11.41 9.05 23.98
CA GLN A 660 -10.05 8.69 23.58
C GLN A 660 -9.90 7.18 23.34
N ASN A 661 -10.51 6.33 24.17
CA ASN A 661 -10.46 4.89 23.97
C ASN A 661 -11.41 4.44 22.84
N LEU A 662 -12.58 5.04 22.69
CA LEU A 662 -13.45 4.83 21.51
C LEU A 662 -12.71 5.13 20.19
N ALA A 663 -11.89 6.18 20.15
CA ALA A 663 -11.06 6.48 18.98
C ALA A 663 -9.99 5.39 18.72
N TRP A 664 -9.33 4.89 19.78
CA TRP A 664 -8.36 3.79 19.68
C TRP A 664 -9.01 2.46 19.26
N LEU A 665 -10.21 2.17 19.77
CA LEU A 665 -11.02 1.01 19.37
C LEU A 665 -11.45 1.12 17.90
N MET A 666 -11.91 2.28 17.42
CA MET A 666 -12.29 2.46 16.00
C MET A 666 -11.07 2.42 15.07
N HIS A 667 -9.92 2.94 15.50
CA HIS A 667 -8.64 2.76 14.81
C HIS A 667 -8.30 1.26 14.66
N GLY A 668 -8.31 0.52 15.77
CA GLY A 668 -8.08 -0.92 15.80
C GLY A 668 -9.07 -1.73 14.98
N LEU A 669 -10.35 -1.37 15.00
CA LEU A 669 -11.40 -1.98 14.18
C LEU A 669 -11.10 -1.79 12.69
N SER A 670 -10.67 -0.60 12.28
CA SER A 670 -10.22 -0.35 10.89
C SER A 670 -8.99 -1.19 10.53
N LEU A 671 -8.01 -1.33 11.44
CA LEU A 671 -6.84 -2.19 11.22
C LEU A 671 -7.22 -3.66 11.09
N LYS A 672 -8.14 -4.17 11.92
CA LYS A 672 -8.65 -5.55 11.81
C LYS A 672 -9.34 -5.79 10.47
N VAL A 673 -10.10 -4.83 9.94
CA VAL A 673 -10.68 -4.90 8.59
C VAL A 673 -9.59 -4.85 7.50
N LYS A 674 -8.67 -3.87 7.56
CA LYS A 674 -7.54 -3.71 6.61
C LYS A 674 -6.68 -4.98 6.55
N ARG A 675 -6.46 -5.66 7.68
CA ARG A 675 -5.70 -6.92 7.79
C ARG A 675 -6.48 -8.15 7.31
N GLN A 676 -7.79 -8.23 7.52
CA GLN A 676 -8.59 -9.37 7.04
C GLN A 676 -8.90 -9.27 5.53
N TYR A 677 -8.94 -8.06 4.97
CA TYR A 677 -9.17 -7.82 3.54
C TYR A 677 -8.05 -6.97 2.93
N PRO A 678 -6.81 -7.49 2.82
CA PRO A 678 -5.66 -6.75 2.33
C PRO A 678 -5.73 -6.44 0.82
N MET A 679 -4.82 -5.59 0.37
CA MET A 679 -4.54 -5.36 -1.05
C MET A 679 -3.36 -6.28 -1.43
N VAL A 680 -3.59 -7.22 -2.33
CA VAL A 680 -2.65 -8.30 -2.67
C VAL A 680 -2.37 -8.27 -4.17
N GLN A 681 -1.10 -8.14 -4.55
CA GLN A 681 -0.66 -8.26 -5.96
C GLN A 681 -0.20 -9.70 -6.23
N GLY A 682 -0.36 -10.17 -7.47
CA GLY A 682 0.22 -11.42 -7.97
C GLY A 682 0.33 -11.44 -9.50
N GLY A 683 1.01 -12.45 -10.04
CA GLY A 683 1.15 -12.71 -11.47
C GLY A 683 0.26 -13.86 -11.96
N VAL A 684 -0.24 -13.77 -13.20
CA VAL A 684 -1.00 -14.84 -13.86
C VAL A 684 -0.04 -15.95 -14.30
N ILE A 685 0.03 -17.03 -13.53
CA ILE A 685 0.93 -18.15 -13.81
C ILE A 685 0.37 -19.19 -14.80
N ARG A 686 -0.96 -19.31 -14.92
CA ARG A 686 -1.61 -20.29 -15.83
C ARG A 686 -3.06 -19.92 -16.14
N ILE A 687 -3.41 -19.85 -17.42
CA ILE A 687 -4.81 -19.74 -17.87
C ILE A 687 -5.45 -21.15 -17.91
N ALA A 688 -6.70 -21.29 -17.43
CA ALA A 688 -7.44 -22.56 -17.44
C ALA A 688 -8.96 -22.34 -17.52
N GLY A 689 -9.60 -22.88 -18.56
CA GLY A 689 -11.05 -22.81 -18.75
C GLY A 689 -11.56 -21.38 -18.93
N ASN A 690 -12.42 -20.91 -18.02
CA ASN A 690 -12.92 -19.53 -17.96
C ASN A 690 -12.27 -18.68 -16.86
N GLY A 691 -11.02 -19.00 -16.52
CA GLY A 691 -10.28 -18.39 -15.43
C GLY A 691 -8.78 -18.59 -15.53
N PHE A 692 -8.08 -18.26 -14.45
CA PHE A 692 -6.63 -18.35 -14.37
C PHE A 692 -6.15 -18.57 -12.93
N HIS A 693 -4.94 -19.10 -12.80
CA HIS A 693 -4.23 -19.22 -11.53
C HIS A 693 -3.33 -18.01 -11.29
N VAL A 694 -3.23 -17.62 -10.02
CA VAL A 694 -2.35 -16.56 -9.51
C VAL A 694 -1.36 -17.18 -8.51
N ASP A 695 -0.14 -16.67 -8.48
CA ASP A 695 0.93 -17.00 -7.51
C ASP A 695 0.77 -16.34 -6.12
N ALA A 696 -0.45 -15.94 -5.78
CA ALA A 696 -0.83 -15.43 -4.47
C ALA A 696 -2.00 -16.27 -3.92
N GLY A 697 -1.93 -16.60 -2.63
CA GLY A 697 -2.86 -17.50 -1.95
C GLY A 697 -3.24 -17.02 -0.54
N ALA A 698 -3.70 -17.94 0.31
CA ALA A 698 -4.09 -17.63 1.70
C ALA A 698 -2.91 -17.08 2.54
N THR A 699 -1.67 -17.51 2.28
CA THR A 699 -0.46 -16.99 2.94
C THR A 699 -0.23 -15.51 2.58
N SER A 700 -0.66 -15.10 1.38
CA SER A 700 -0.64 -13.72 0.89
C SER A 700 -1.89 -12.91 1.29
N GLY A 701 -2.87 -13.53 1.97
CA GLY A 701 -4.15 -12.89 2.34
C GLY A 701 -5.25 -12.92 1.27
N MET A 702 -5.13 -13.74 0.20
CA MET A 702 -6.22 -13.95 -0.77
C MET A 702 -7.41 -14.68 -0.13
N LEU A 703 -8.63 -14.17 -0.36
CA LEU A 703 -9.89 -14.77 0.10
C LEU A 703 -10.83 -15.10 -1.06
N VAL A 704 -11.59 -16.19 -0.93
CA VAL A 704 -12.69 -16.51 -1.86
C VAL A 704 -13.72 -15.38 -1.83
N GLY A 705 -14.14 -14.94 -3.01
CA GLY A 705 -15.02 -13.78 -3.20
C GLY A 705 -14.28 -12.52 -3.65
N MET A 706 -12.99 -12.35 -3.31
CA MET A 706 -12.20 -11.16 -3.70
C MET A 706 -12.27 -10.89 -5.19
N LYS A 707 -12.55 -9.64 -5.53
CA LYS A 707 -12.61 -9.12 -6.91
C LYS A 707 -11.19 -8.73 -7.33
N LEU A 708 -10.80 -9.02 -8.57
CA LEU A 708 -9.48 -8.69 -9.11
C LEU A 708 -9.61 -7.63 -10.20
N LEU A 709 -8.73 -6.62 -10.14
CA LEU A 709 -8.30 -5.89 -11.33
C LEU A 709 -7.08 -6.59 -11.93
N MET A 710 -6.87 -6.37 -13.23
CA MET A 710 -5.87 -7.05 -14.04
C MET A 710 -5.11 -6.01 -14.86
N PHE A 711 -3.80 -6.15 -14.96
CA PHE A 711 -2.91 -5.19 -15.62
C PHE A 711 -1.87 -5.90 -16.48
N ARG A 712 -1.37 -5.22 -17.51
CA ARG A 712 -0.19 -5.65 -18.26
C ARG A 712 0.94 -4.66 -18.07
N GLU A 713 2.12 -5.16 -17.76
CA GLU A 713 3.33 -4.34 -17.81
C GLU A 713 3.78 -4.12 -19.26
N VAL A 714 3.91 -2.85 -19.65
CA VAL A 714 4.27 -2.40 -20.99
C VAL A 714 5.47 -1.45 -20.89
N PRO A 715 6.64 -1.81 -21.44
CA PRO A 715 7.83 -0.97 -21.36
C PRO A 715 7.74 0.21 -22.34
N VAL A 716 7.99 1.41 -21.82
CA VAL A 716 8.00 2.68 -22.58
C VAL A 716 9.29 3.44 -22.24
N GLY A 717 10.31 3.26 -23.08
CA GLY A 717 11.65 3.79 -22.83
C GLY A 717 12.29 3.11 -21.62
N ASN A 718 12.66 3.90 -20.60
CA ASN A 718 13.22 3.41 -19.33
C ASN A 718 12.15 3.16 -18.26
N LEU A 719 10.86 3.39 -18.57
CA LEU A 719 9.74 3.22 -17.65
C LEU A 719 8.95 1.95 -17.98
N VAL A 720 8.29 1.37 -16.97
CA VAL A 720 7.31 0.29 -17.12
C VAL A 720 5.94 0.82 -16.73
N LEU A 721 5.01 0.86 -17.68
CA LEU A 721 3.62 1.26 -17.43
C LEU A 721 2.79 0.02 -17.08
N LYS A 722 1.82 0.16 -16.16
CA LYS A 722 0.81 -0.86 -15.87
C LYS A 722 -0.50 -0.49 -16.56
N GLU A 723 -0.73 -1.03 -17.76
CA GLU A 723 -1.97 -0.82 -18.51
C GLU A 723 -3.10 -1.68 -17.93
N PRO A 724 -4.27 -1.12 -17.56
CA PRO A 724 -5.42 -1.91 -17.10
C PRO A 724 -6.01 -2.75 -18.24
N LEU A 725 -6.55 -3.92 -17.89
CA LEU A 725 -7.29 -4.79 -18.80
C LEU A 725 -8.79 -4.69 -18.51
N ASP A 726 -9.62 -4.56 -19.55
CA ASP A 726 -11.09 -4.53 -19.49
C ASP A 726 -11.70 -5.90 -19.11
N SER A 727 -11.31 -6.43 -17.96
CA SER A 727 -11.73 -7.74 -17.46
C SER A 727 -11.64 -7.78 -15.95
N VAL A 728 -12.76 -8.10 -15.32
CA VAL A 728 -12.87 -8.30 -13.87
C VAL A 728 -12.96 -9.79 -13.62
N ALA A 729 -12.18 -10.29 -12.68
CA ALA A 729 -12.27 -11.66 -12.18
C ALA A 729 -12.64 -11.67 -10.69
N ARG A 730 -13.06 -12.83 -10.18
CA ARG A 730 -13.24 -13.10 -8.75
C ARG A 730 -12.54 -14.39 -8.34
N ILE A 731 -11.89 -14.39 -7.19
CA ILE A 731 -11.29 -15.58 -6.58
C ILE A 731 -12.42 -16.56 -6.22
N VAL A 732 -12.38 -17.77 -6.78
CA VAL A 732 -13.36 -18.84 -6.50
C VAL A 732 -12.76 -20.04 -5.75
N GLN A 733 -11.43 -20.13 -5.69
CA GLN A 733 -10.70 -21.11 -4.89
C GLN A 733 -9.37 -20.51 -4.43
N VAL A 734 -8.97 -20.81 -3.19
CA VAL A 734 -7.68 -20.44 -2.61
C VAL A 734 -6.97 -21.70 -2.12
N GLN A 735 -5.65 -21.74 -2.28
CA GLN A 735 -4.69 -22.68 -1.69
C GLN A 735 -3.68 -21.86 -0.85
N PRO A 736 -2.71 -22.47 -0.13
CA PRO A 736 -1.74 -21.70 0.66
C PRO A 736 -1.06 -20.59 -0.15
N ASP A 737 -0.40 -20.92 -1.26
CA ASP A 737 0.45 -19.97 -2.00
C ASP A 737 -0.04 -19.70 -3.44
N THR A 738 -1.23 -20.22 -3.81
CA THR A 738 -1.86 -19.93 -5.10
C THR A 738 -3.37 -19.79 -4.96
N SER A 739 -4.01 -19.16 -5.94
CA SER A 739 -5.47 -19.06 -6.04
C SER A 739 -5.93 -19.29 -7.47
N PHE A 740 -7.23 -19.54 -7.65
CA PHE A 740 -7.87 -19.62 -8.97
C PHE A 740 -9.01 -18.60 -9.05
N ALA A 741 -8.89 -17.70 -10.04
CA ALA A 741 -9.84 -16.65 -10.33
C ALA A 741 -10.70 -17.02 -11.55
N ARG A 742 -12.00 -16.77 -11.48
CA ARG A 742 -12.93 -16.90 -12.62
C ARG A 742 -13.29 -15.51 -13.15
N ILE A 743 -13.30 -15.34 -14.47
CA ILE A 743 -13.59 -14.06 -15.10
C ILE A 743 -15.11 -13.83 -15.11
N SER A 744 -15.55 -12.65 -14.66
CA SER A 744 -16.97 -12.28 -14.55
C SER A 744 -17.56 -11.78 -15.86
N THR A 745 -16.73 -11.20 -16.74
CA THR A 745 -17.13 -10.67 -18.06
C THR A 745 -16.71 -11.60 -19.21
N LYS A 746 -17.26 -11.40 -20.42
CA LYS A 746 -16.88 -12.19 -21.62
C LYS A 746 -15.52 -11.75 -22.20
N GLY A 747 -14.45 -11.92 -21.43
CA GLY A 747 -13.13 -11.31 -21.69
C GLY A 747 -11.94 -12.23 -21.99
N ILE A 748 -12.06 -13.57 -21.90
CA ILE A 748 -10.93 -14.55 -21.86
C ILE A 748 -9.78 -14.29 -22.87
N LYS A 749 -10.07 -13.75 -24.06
CA LYS A 749 -9.10 -13.51 -25.14
C LYS A 749 -8.05 -12.41 -24.85
N THR A 750 -8.18 -11.61 -23.79
CA THR A 750 -7.25 -10.49 -23.49
C THR A 750 -6.10 -10.86 -22.55
N ILE A 751 -6.24 -11.95 -21.78
CA ILE A 751 -5.32 -12.34 -20.69
C ILE A 751 -4.17 -13.20 -21.21
N LYS A 752 -3.00 -13.06 -20.61
CA LYS A 752 -1.76 -13.80 -20.89
C LYS A 752 -1.12 -14.30 -19.58
N LYS A 753 -0.11 -15.16 -19.71
CA LYS A 753 0.84 -15.43 -18.62
C LYS A 753 1.68 -14.16 -18.36
N GLU A 754 2.11 -13.96 -17.12
CA GLU A 754 2.82 -12.77 -16.62
C GLU A 754 2.03 -11.43 -16.67
N ASP A 755 0.73 -11.45 -17.01
CA ASP A 755 -0.13 -10.32 -16.67
C ASP A 755 -0.23 -10.22 -15.13
N LEU A 756 -0.28 -9.01 -14.58
CA LEU A 756 -0.43 -8.78 -13.15
C LEU A 756 -1.91 -8.73 -12.74
N VAL A 757 -2.18 -9.05 -11.49
CA VAL A 757 -3.47 -8.82 -10.82
C VAL A 757 -3.28 -8.12 -9.48
N ILE A 758 -4.30 -7.39 -9.05
CA ILE A 758 -4.41 -6.86 -7.69
C ILE A 758 -5.83 -7.10 -7.16
N THR A 759 -5.97 -7.37 -5.86
CA THR A 759 -7.29 -7.42 -5.23
C THR A 759 -7.91 -6.03 -5.15
N LYS A 760 -9.19 -5.92 -5.53
CA LYS A 760 -10.04 -4.81 -5.13
C LYS A 760 -10.40 -4.92 -3.67
#